data_AF-A0A846HNX8-F1
#
_entry.id   AF-A0A846HNX8-F1
#
_cell.length_a   1.000
_cell.length_b   1.000
_cell.length_c   1.000
_cell.angle_alpha   90.00
_cell.angle_beta   90.00
_cell.angle_gamma   90.00
#
_symmetry.space_group_name_H-M   'P 1'
#
loop_
_entity.id
_entity.type
_entity.pdbx_description
1 polymer ?
#
loop_
_entity_poly.entity_id
_entity_poly.type
_entity_poly.pdbx_seq_one_letter_code
_entity_poly.pdbx_strand_id
1 'polypeptide(L)'
;MRWLQGSRAQPLRPLEQLEPAAPEQPFDWIATGDDPQFLVCKGRLLPGWYMLEIGLKHPWTQASSQLYLDTGDGFDEAHCMPLSSPGGKIAKRLFQVPRRLRNLRFDPLDRPGPFSILHFRIAWLPPFFAQDRLLRRLIRHRYRTLAPSASALRQQLKQKAQQVHQHWLTVALDEYAQTFPSHHHPSRQAPQSYRNWLAQAEPRQPAPAQVQRLLAKLHCQPLISILLPTFNTAPDWLSACINSVRAQTYPDWQLCIADDGSTRTETKALLTRLSDADARIEVHFCARNHGIAAASNQALAAARGELTGFLDHDDCLAPHALYQVARAFSRHPNAYLFYSDEDKIDQTGERFEPHFKPDWNPDLALAQNYVNHLAVYRTRLLRKLGGLRSEVNGSQDHDLLLRAWRQIADPAAIVHIPRILYHWRAIEGSTATDPRHKPETSVAGLSSLRAHLATTHPEASAEPGPFPNSYRVRWALPPRRPLVSVLLPTRDRLDLLAPCVDAVLERTDYPALEMLIIDNDSRCQATLGYLEEVQQHPRVRVLDWPHPFNFSAIVNAAAAEASGELLLLLNNDVTPINADWLSELVSQALRPEIGCVGAKLLFPDERVQHAGVILGIGGVAGHAHKFFHRAEHGYFGRLQLTQNLSAVTAACLLVRRELFMQVGGFDAEHLPVSFNDVDFCLRVRDAGYRNLWTPYAELYHHESASRGADDSPAKQARFGAELAWMQRRWGRRLRLDPAYNPNLTLQHEDFSLR
;
A
#
# COMPACT_ATOMS: atom_id res chain seq x y z
N MET A 1 -17.25 30.36 17.85
CA MET A 1 -16.97 31.37 18.88
C MET A 1 -18.18 31.68 19.78
N ARG A 2 -18.76 30.71 20.51
CA ARG A 2 -19.86 30.99 21.48
C ARG A 2 -19.77 30.18 22.79
N TRP A 3 -18.55 29.92 23.24
CA TRP A 3 -18.27 29.37 24.59
C TRP A 3 -17.09 30.05 25.30
N LEU A 4 -16.50 31.12 24.73
CA LEU A 4 -15.31 31.78 25.28
C LEU A 4 -15.62 33.06 26.08
N GLN A 5 -16.87 33.26 26.50
CA GLN A 5 -17.21 34.33 27.45
C GLN A 5 -18.07 33.75 28.57
N GLY A 6 -17.40 33.17 29.56
CA GLY A 6 -18.00 32.62 30.77
C GLY A 6 -16.88 32.09 31.66
N SER A 7 -16.69 32.74 32.81
CA SER A 7 -15.54 32.56 33.69
C SER A 7 -15.39 31.17 34.31
N ARG A 8 -14.11 30.80 34.53
CA ARG A 8 -13.51 29.82 35.47
C ARG A 8 -12.90 28.55 34.85
N ALA A 9 -11.55 28.53 34.94
CA ALA A 9 -10.56 27.48 34.67
C ALA A 9 -10.28 27.16 33.18
N GLN A 10 -9.00 27.28 32.79
CA GLN A 10 -8.50 26.64 31.56
C GLN A 10 -8.77 25.12 31.67
N PRO A 11 -9.45 24.50 30.69
CA PRO A 11 -9.84 23.09 30.77
C PRO A 11 -8.66 22.12 30.65
N LEU A 12 -7.47 22.62 30.35
CA LEU A 12 -6.25 21.86 30.11
C LEU A 12 -5.10 22.52 30.88
N ARG A 13 -4.33 21.71 31.62
CA ARG A 13 -3.09 22.12 32.29
C ARG A 13 -1.92 21.38 31.64
N PRO A 14 -0.87 22.05 31.17
CA PRO A 14 0.28 21.37 30.57
C PRO A 14 0.94 20.45 31.60
N LEU A 15 1.41 19.29 31.15
CA LEU A 15 2.04 18.27 31.98
C LEU A 15 3.47 17.95 31.49
N GLU A 16 3.61 17.57 30.23
CA GLU A 16 4.88 17.12 29.64
C GLU A 16 5.02 17.59 28.19
N GLN A 17 6.26 17.86 27.75
CA GLN A 17 6.64 18.23 26.38
C GLN A 17 5.82 19.38 25.74
N LEU A 18 5.43 20.37 26.55
CA LEU A 18 4.62 21.52 26.14
C LEU A 18 5.19 22.82 26.64
N GLU A 19 5.42 23.76 25.72
CA GLU A 19 5.84 25.13 26.02
C GLU A 19 4.85 26.14 25.42
N PRO A 20 4.56 27.28 26.09
CA PRO A 20 3.76 28.35 25.48
C PRO A 20 4.51 28.98 24.31
N ALA A 21 3.85 29.19 23.17
CA ALA A 21 4.47 29.80 21.99
C ALA A 21 4.79 31.30 22.20
N ALA A 22 3.98 32.00 23.00
CA ALA A 22 4.23 33.37 23.45
C ALA A 22 3.51 33.65 24.78
N PRO A 23 4.04 34.52 25.66
CA PRO A 23 3.42 34.84 26.97
C PRO A 23 2.01 35.43 26.87
N GLU A 24 1.67 36.05 25.73
CA GLU A 24 0.41 36.79 25.52
C GLU A 24 -0.68 35.98 24.79
N GLN A 25 -0.39 34.74 24.37
CA GLN A 25 -1.31 33.88 23.60
C GLN A 25 -1.61 32.58 24.35
N PRO A 26 -2.63 32.54 25.24
CA PRO A 26 -2.87 31.45 26.19
C PRO A 26 -3.32 30.11 25.58
N PHE A 27 -3.42 30.02 24.25
CA PHE A 27 -3.89 28.85 23.52
C PHE A 27 -2.90 28.36 22.44
N ASP A 28 -1.76 29.04 22.31
CA ASP A 28 -0.72 28.72 21.34
C ASP A 28 0.44 28.03 22.07
N TRP A 29 0.78 26.85 21.58
CA TRP A 29 1.71 25.91 22.23
C TRP A 29 2.74 25.39 21.23
N ILE A 30 3.88 24.99 21.76
CA ILE A 30 4.93 24.26 21.05
C ILE A 30 5.06 22.91 21.74
N ALA A 31 4.81 21.83 20.99
CA ALA A 31 5.19 20.49 21.42
C ALA A 31 6.71 20.35 21.27
N THR A 32 7.42 20.12 22.37
CA THR A 32 8.90 20.03 22.37
C THR A 32 9.42 18.62 22.08
N GLY A 33 8.53 17.63 22.06
CA GLY A 33 8.81 16.26 21.64
C GLY A 33 7.59 15.60 21.01
N ASP A 34 7.60 14.28 20.93
CA ASP A 34 6.59 13.47 20.25
C ASP A 34 5.48 12.92 21.17
N ASP A 35 5.45 13.34 22.44
CA ASP A 35 4.41 13.01 23.42
C ASP A 35 4.03 14.25 24.29
N PRO A 36 3.48 15.32 23.67
CA PRO A 36 2.93 16.45 24.42
C PRO A 36 1.70 16.04 25.23
N GLN A 37 1.64 16.40 26.52
CA GLN A 37 0.58 15.93 27.42
C GLN A 37 -0.10 17.08 28.16
N PHE A 38 -1.43 17.18 28.07
CA PHE A 38 -2.26 18.01 28.95
C PHE A 38 -3.02 17.16 29.97
N LEU A 39 -3.07 17.61 31.22
CA LEU A 39 -4.06 17.15 32.17
C LEU A 39 -5.38 17.91 31.94
N VAL A 40 -6.50 17.20 31.82
CA VAL A 40 -7.82 17.82 31.63
C VAL A 40 -8.39 18.25 32.99
N CYS A 41 -8.36 19.56 33.25
CA CYS A 41 -8.85 20.21 34.47
C CYS A 41 -10.37 20.37 34.44
N LYS A 42 -11.12 19.27 34.52
CA LYS A 42 -12.58 19.30 34.63
C LYS A 42 -13.03 18.62 35.92
N GLY A 43 -14.10 19.14 36.55
CA GLY A 43 -14.72 18.47 37.70
C GLY A 43 -15.11 17.03 37.38
N ARG A 44 -15.16 16.16 38.42
CA ARG A 44 -15.42 14.71 38.30
C ARG A 44 -16.50 14.42 37.26
N LEU A 45 -16.12 13.81 36.13
CA LEU A 45 -17.08 13.32 35.14
C LEU A 45 -17.85 12.16 35.75
N LEU A 46 -19.18 12.19 35.62
CA LEU A 46 -20.01 11.09 36.07
C LEU A 46 -19.84 9.89 35.14
N PRO A 47 -20.00 8.65 35.63
CA PRO A 47 -19.96 7.47 34.76
C PRO A 47 -21.06 7.55 33.70
N GLY A 48 -20.72 7.35 32.43
CA GLY A 48 -21.68 7.54 31.33
C GLY A 48 -21.03 7.83 29.98
N TRP A 49 -21.85 8.23 29.02
CA TRP A 49 -21.41 8.51 27.64
C TRP A 49 -21.05 9.98 27.45
N TYR A 50 -19.96 10.21 26.72
CA TYR A 50 -19.47 11.54 26.42
C TYR A 50 -19.03 11.66 24.96
N MET A 51 -19.11 12.87 24.44
CA MET A 51 -18.51 13.29 23.18
C MET A 51 -17.36 14.24 23.49
N LEU A 52 -16.17 13.90 23.01
CA LEU A 52 -15.03 14.80 22.92
C LEU A 52 -15.11 15.54 21.58
N GLU A 53 -14.96 16.86 21.61
CA GLU A 53 -14.84 17.72 20.44
C GLU A 53 -13.54 18.52 20.53
N ILE A 54 -12.72 18.47 19.48
CA ILE A 54 -11.40 19.10 19.47
C ILE A 54 -11.22 19.84 18.15
N GLY A 55 -10.83 21.10 18.20
CA GLY A 55 -10.33 21.86 17.05
C GLY A 55 -8.92 22.33 17.35
N LEU A 56 -7.94 21.81 16.61
CA LEU A 56 -6.54 22.22 16.70
C LEU A 56 -6.15 22.93 15.41
N LYS A 57 -5.39 24.02 15.51
CA LYS A 57 -4.68 24.62 14.37
C LYS A 57 -3.23 24.16 14.46
N HIS A 58 -2.70 23.58 13.40
CA HIS A 58 -1.30 23.15 13.36
C HIS A 58 -0.86 23.10 11.89
N PRO A 59 0.45 23.13 11.59
CA PRO A 59 0.94 23.20 10.21
C PRO A 59 0.71 21.90 9.42
N TRP A 60 0.41 20.79 10.09
CA TRP A 60 0.16 19.51 9.43
C TRP A 60 -1.28 19.37 8.93
N THR A 61 -1.49 18.45 7.98
CA THR A 61 -2.80 18.14 7.40
C THR A 61 -3.72 17.47 8.39
N GLN A 62 -3.15 16.57 9.21
CA GLN A 62 -3.81 15.87 10.29
C GLN A 62 -2.79 15.58 11.38
N ALA A 63 -3.17 15.78 12.63
CA ALA A 63 -2.44 15.26 13.77
C ALA A 63 -3.20 14.10 14.41
N SER A 64 -2.46 13.21 15.07
CA SER A 64 -3.06 12.24 15.97
C SER A 64 -3.18 12.87 17.34
N SER A 65 -4.41 13.06 17.80
CA SER A 65 -4.67 13.45 19.19
C SER A 65 -5.22 12.24 19.96
N GLN A 66 -4.85 12.13 21.22
CA GLN A 66 -5.22 10.98 22.06
C GLN A 66 -5.86 11.44 23.36
N LEU A 67 -6.85 10.69 23.84
CA LEU A 67 -7.44 10.88 25.16
C LEU A 67 -7.20 9.62 26.00
N TYR A 68 -6.62 9.80 27.18
CA TYR A 68 -6.34 8.74 28.14
C TYR A 68 -7.23 8.89 29.38
N LEU A 69 -7.74 7.76 29.86
CA LEU A 69 -8.55 7.66 31.08
C LEU A 69 -7.74 6.94 32.17
N ASP A 70 -7.48 7.60 33.29
CA ASP A 70 -6.88 6.95 34.47
C ASP A 70 -7.99 6.37 35.36
N THR A 71 -8.04 5.04 35.47
CA THR A 71 -9.04 4.32 36.26
C THR A 71 -8.57 3.87 37.65
N GLY A 72 -7.35 4.23 38.05
CA GLY A 72 -6.76 3.80 39.33
C GLY A 72 -5.30 3.36 39.26
N ASP A 73 -4.84 2.94 38.07
CA ASP A 73 -3.53 2.34 37.83
C ASP A 73 -2.57 3.26 37.04
N GLY A 74 -2.97 4.52 36.81
CA GLY A 74 -2.24 5.49 35.99
C GLY A 74 -2.81 5.60 34.57
N PHE A 75 -2.12 6.36 33.71
CA PHE A 75 -2.44 6.41 32.28
C PHE A 75 -1.79 5.20 31.59
N ASP A 76 -2.61 4.36 30.96
CA ASP A 76 -2.15 3.22 30.17
C ASP A 76 -2.68 3.29 28.73
N GLU A 77 -2.04 2.53 27.84
CA GLU A 77 -2.45 2.41 26.44
C GLU A 77 -3.78 1.64 26.29
N ALA A 78 -4.15 0.80 27.26
CA ALA A 78 -5.38 0.02 27.22
C ALA A 78 -6.64 0.92 27.29
N HIS A 79 -6.51 2.11 27.90
CA HIS A 79 -7.56 3.10 28.01
C HIS A 79 -7.30 4.35 27.15
N CYS A 80 -6.49 4.21 26.09
CA CYS A 80 -6.23 5.24 25.09
C CYS A 80 -7.34 5.30 24.03
N MET A 81 -7.70 6.52 23.62
CA MET A 81 -8.71 6.77 22.61
C MET A 81 -8.19 7.71 21.53
N PRO A 82 -7.80 7.18 20.36
CA PRO A 82 -7.28 8.02 19.29
C PRO A 82 -8.39 8.84 18.63
N LEU A 83 -8.03 10.04 18.20
CA LEU A 83 -8.83 10.94 17.41
C LEU A 83 -7.94 11.66 16.39
N SER A 84 -8.31 11.50 15.13
CA SER A 84 -7.80 12.32 14.03
C SER A 84 -8.23 13.78 14.21
N SER A 85 -7.28 14.70 14.33
CA SER A 85 -7.52 16.15 14.35
C SER A 85 -7.04 16.77 13.02
N PRO A 86 -7.95 17.13 12.10
CA PRO A 86 -7.58 17.87 10.90
C PRO A 86 -7.30 19.33 11.27
N GLY A 87 -6.23 19.91 10.71
CA GLY A 87 -5.86 21.30 10.97
C GLY A 87 -7.03 22.27 10.74
N GLY A 88 -7.42 22.99 11.79
CA GLY A 88 -8.49 23.99 11.78
C GLY A 88 -9.93 23.47 11.81
N LYS A 89 -10.17 22.15 11.81
CA LYS A 89 -11.53 21.56 11.83
C LYS A 89 -11.83 20.92 13.20
N ILE A 90 -13.13 20.83 13.54
CA ILE A 90 -13.58 20.15 14.76
C ILE A 90 -13.70 18.64 14.51
N ALA A 91 -12.82 17.88 15.13
CA ALA A 91 -12.91 16.43 15.25
C ALA A 91 -13.80 16.02 16.43
N LYS A 92 -14.47 14.86 16.32
CA LYS A 92 -15.40 14.35 17.34
C LYS A 92 -15.14 12.88 17.66
N ARG A 93 -15.09 12.53 18.95
CA ARG A 93 -14.89 11.17 19.45
C ARG A 93 -15.89 10.84 20.55
N LEU A 94 -16.73 9.82 20.31
CA LEU A 94 -17.55 9.22 21.37
C LEU A 94 -16.68 8.38 22.31
N PHE A 95 -16.92 8.46 23.62
CA PHE A 95 -16.29 7.61 24.61
C PHE A 95 -17.19 7.34 25.82
N GLN A 96 -16.85 6.31 26.60
CA GLN A 96 -17.55 5.97 27.84
C GLN A 96 -16.63 6.23 29.05
N VAL A 97 -17.13 6.97 30.03
CA VAL A 97 -16.46 7.19 31.31
C VAL A 97 -16.82 6.04 32.27
N PRO A 98 -15.82 5.30 32.79
CA PRO A 98 -16.06 4.19 33.72
C PRO A 98 -16.41 4.70 35.14
N ARG A 99 -16.83 3.79 36.02
CA ARG A 99 -17.23 4.13 37.41
C ARG A 99 -16.09 4.71 38.27
N ARG A 100 -14.84 4.44 37.93
CA ARG A 100 -13.64 4.83 38.71
C ARG A 100 -12.69 5.75 37.95
N LEU A 101 -13.20 6.76 37.24
CA LEU A 101 -12.32 7.74 36.61
C LEU A 101 -11.65 8.63 37.67
N ARG A 102 -10.31 8.63 37.70
CA ARG A 102 -9.50 9.53 38.55
C ARG A 102 -9.06 10.77 37.79
N ASN A 103 -8.42 10.59 36.64
CA ASN A 103 -7.88 11.68 35.83
C ASN A 103 -8.12 11.45 34.34
N LEU A 104 -7.97 12.53 33.57
CA LEU A 104 -8.02 12.53 32.12
C LEU A 104 -6.77 13.22 31.59
N ARG A 105 -6.10 12.59 30.63
CA ARG A 105 -4.98 13.18 29.90
C ARG A 105 -5.34 13.33 28.42
N PHE A 106 -4.94 14.44 27.84
CA PHE A 106 -5.16 14.77 26.45
C PHE A 106 -3.83 15.10 25.78
N ASP A 107 -3.51 14.33 24.75
CA ASP A 107 -2.27 14.49 23.99
C ASP A 107 -2.65 15.09 22.64
N PRO A 108 -2.26 16.35 22.33
CA PRO A 108 -2.76 17.09 21.19
C PRO A 108 -2.13 16.64 19.87
N LEU A 109 -0.88 16.18 19.89
CA LEU A 109 -0.07 15.81 18.74
C LEU A 109 0.74 14.54 19.04
N ASP A 110 1.30 13.93 17.99
CA ASP A 110 2.19 12.76 18.00
C ASP A 110 3.63 13.10 17.58
N ARG A 111 3.99 14.39 17.58
CA ARG A 111 5.23 14.93 17.02
C ARG A 111 5.53 16.33 17.56
N PRO A 112 6.80 16.78 17.52
CA PRO A 112 7.16 18.14 17.92
C PRO A 112 6.70 19.19 16.91
N GLY A 113 6.38 20.39 17.40
CA GLY A 113 6.08 21.57 16.60
C GLY A 113 4.91 22.41 17.13
N PRO A 114 4.55 23.50 16.43
CA PRO A 114 3.59 24.48 16.94
C PRO A 114 2.13 24.05 16.70
N PHE A 115 1.24 24.37 17.65
CA PHE A 115 -0.20 24.21 17.49
C PHE A 115 -1.00 25.20 18.36
N SER A 116 -2.24 25.47 17.95
CA SER A 116 -3.21 26.28 18.70
C SER A 116 -4.44 25.46 19.04
N ILE A 117 -4.94 25.57 20.27
CA ILE A 117 -6.21 24.95 20.66
C ILE A 117 -7.35 25.91 20.35
N LEU A 118 -8.07 25.68 19.26
CA LEU A 118 -9.21 26.50 18.82
C LEU A 118 -10.53 26.10 19.51
N HIS A 119 -10.69 24.82 19.83
CA HIS A 119 -11.88 24.27 20.47
C HIS A 119 -11.53 23.03 21.29
N PHE A 120 -12.03 22.94 22.52
CA PHE A 120 -11.94 21.72 23.33
C PHE A 120 -13.20 21.60 24.17
N ARG A 121 -13.99 20.54 23.96
CA ARG A 121 -15.24 20.32 24.69
C ARG A 121 -15.47 18.85 24.97
N ILE A 122 -15.83 18.54 26.21
CA ILE A 122 -16.37 17.23 26.60
C ILE A 122 -17.84 17.42 26.98
N ALA A 123 -18.76 16.79 26.24
CA ALA A 123 -20.20 16.91 26.43
C ALA A 123 -20.82 15.57 26.81
N TRP A 124 -21.66 15.53 27.85
CA TRP A 124 -22.40 14.32 28.23
C TRP A 124 -23.47 13.99 27.19
N LEU A 125 -23.72 12.70 26.98
CA LEU A 125 -24.72 12.19 26.03
C LEU A 125 -25.65 11.16 26.69
N PRO A 126 -26.95 11.15 26.33
CA PRO A 126 -27.85 10.06 26.66
C PRO A 126 -27.40 8.72 26.01
N PRO A 127 -27.53 7.57 26.71
CA PRO A 127 -27.08 6.28 26.19
C PRO A 127 -27.67 5.88 24.83
N PHE A 128 -28.97 6.15 24.59
CA PHE A 128 -29.61 5.79 23.31
C PHE A 128 -28.98 6.54 22.13
N PHE A 129 -28.66 7.82 22.31
CA PHE A 129 -28.08 8.68 21.29
C PHE A 129 -26.62 8.29 21.00
N ALA A 130 -25.86 7.97 22.04
CA ALA A 130 -24.50 7.48 21.92
C ALA A 130 -24.44 6.14 21.16
N GLN A 131 -25.32 5.19 21.50
CA GLN A 131 -25.40 3.89 20.83
C GLN A 131 -25.81 4.00 19.36
N ASP A 132 -26.79 4.86 19.02
CA ASP A 132 -27.17 5.10 17.62
C ASP A 132 -25.99 5.67 16.80
N ARG A 133 -25.27 6.67 17.33
CA ARG A 133 -24.08 7.22 16.66
C ARG A 133 -22.96 6.20 16.48
N LEU A 134 -22.72 5.38 17.50
CA LEU A 134 -21.75 4.28 17.44
C LEU A 134 -22.09 3.32 16.31
N LEU A 135 -23.33 2.84 16.26
CA LEU A 135 -23.80 1.88 15.26
C LEU A 135 -23.77 2.47 13.85
N ARG A 136 -24.21 3.72 13.67
CA ARG A 136 -24.14 4.39 12.35
C ARG A 136 -22.71 4.53 11.84
N ARG A 137 -21.74 4.84 12.72
CA ARG A 137 -20.34 4.87 12.32
C ARG A 137 -19.84 3.48 11.91
N LEU A 138 -20.15 2.45 12.70
CA LEU A 138 -19.78 1.07 12.37
C LEU A 138 -20.37 0.62 11.03
N ILE A 139 -21.63 0.95 10.73
CA ILE A 139 -22.22 0.68 9.41
C ILE A 139 -21.45 1.41 8.32
N ARG A 140 -21.17 2.70 8.50
CA ARG A 140 -20.48 3.50 7.49
C ARG A 140 -19.05 3.00 7.20
N HIS A 141 -18.34 2.53 8.23
CA HIS A 141 -16.90 2.27 8.15
C HIS A 141 -16.49 0.79 8.15
N ARG A 142 -17.35 -0.13 8.60
CA ARG A 142 -16.97 -1.56 8.77
C ARG A 142 -18.02 -2.55 8.29
N TYR A 143 -19.30 -2.23 8.47
CA TYR A 143 -20.42 -3.14 8.16
C TYR A 143 -21.24 -2.67 6.96
N ARG A 144 -20.66 -1.83 6.09
CA ARG A 144 -21.36 -1.19 4.97
C ARG A 144 -22.06 -2.20 4.05
N THR A 145 -21.51 -3.40 3.95
CA THR A 145 -22.01 -4.51 3.12
C THR A 145 -22.63 -5.66 3.92
N LEU A 146 -22.56 -5.65 5.26
CA LEU A 146 -22.91 -6.78 6.13
C LEU A 146 -24.16 -6.55 7.00
N ALA A 147 -24.55 -5.28 7.22
CA ALA A 147 -25.72 -4.95 8.03
C ALA A 147 -26.54 -3.81 7.39
N PRO A 148 -27.81 -4.07 6.98
CA PRO A 148 -28.65 -3.08 6.30
C PRO A 148 -29.20 -1.98 7.22
N SER A 149 -29.11 -2.14 8.55
CA SER A 149 -29.63 -1.19 9.54
C SER A 149 -28.94 -1.28 10.90
N ALA A 150 -29.09 -0.25 11.73
CA ALA A 150 -28.54 -0.23 13.10
C ALA A 150 -29.12 -1.33 14.00
N SER A 151 -30.38 -1.73 13.79
CA SER A 151 -31.00 -2.84 14.52
C SER A 151 -30.41 -4.18 14.11
N ALA A 152 -30.20 -4.41 12.81
CA ALA A 152 -29.57 -5.62 12.29
C ALA A 152 -28.11 -5.76 12.78
N LEU A 153 -27.33 -4.67 12.71
CA LEU A 153 -25.95 -4.67 13.23
C LEU A 153 -25.93 -4.97 14.73
N ARG A 154 -26.84 -4.38 15.51
CA ARG A 154 -26.92 -4.64 16.94
C ARG A 154 -27.20 -6.12 17.24
N GLN A 155 -28.03 -6.78 16.44
CA GLN A 155 -28.30 -8.22 16.59
C GLN A 155 -27.06 -9.06 16.26
N GLN A 156 -26.34 -8.73 15.19
CA GLN A 156 -25.08 -9.38 14.83
C GLN A 156 -24.02 -9.21 15.93
N LEU A 157 -23.86 -7.99 16.46
CA LEU A 157 -22.93 -7.71 17.56
C LEU A 157 -23.30 -8.48 18.84
N LYS A 158 -24.61 -8.67 19.11
CA LYS A 158 -25.06 -9.52 20.22
C LYS A 158 -24.68 -10.99 20.03
N GLN A 159 -24.83 -11.53 18.82
CA GLN A 159 -24.43 -12.90 18.50
C GLN A 159 -22.92 -13.07 18.62
N LYS A 160 -22.14 -12.13 18.07
CA LYS A 160 -20.69 -12.12 18.19
C LYS A 160 -20.24 -12.06 19.66
N ALA A 161 -20.90 -11.22 20.46
CA ALA A 161 -20.61 -11.07 21.87
C ALA A 161 -20.91 -12.33 22.70
N GLN A 162 -21.93 -13.11 22.32
CA GLN A 162 -22.19 -14.42 22.92
C GLN A 162 -21.03 -15.41 22.68
N GLN A 163 -20.42 -15.38 21.49
CA GLN A 163 -19.30 -16.27 21.15
C GLN A 163 -18.02 -15.95 21.93
N VAL A 164 -17.80 -14.67 22.25
CA VAL A 164 -16.61 -14.22 23.01
C VAL A 164 -16.90 -14.00 24.49
N HIS A 165 -18.06 -14.43 24.99
CA HIS A 165 -18.50 -14.26 26.39
C HIS A 165 -18.39 -12.80 26.92
N GLN A 166 -18.68 -11.82 26.07
CA GLN A 166 -18.67 -10.40 26.43
C GLN A 166 -20.07 -9.77 26.24
N HIS A 167 -20.25 -8.56 26.76
CA HIS A 167 -21.44 -7.79 26.47
C HIS A 167 -21.34 -7.14 25.08
N TRP A 168 -22.44 -7.11 24.30
CA TRP A 168 -22.44 -6.63 22.91
C TRP A 168 -21.87 -5.23 22.74
N LEU A 169 -22.06 -4.37 23.74
CA LEU A 169 -21.56 -3.00 23.72
C LEU A 169 -20.03 -2.94 23.82
N THR A 170 -19.40 -3.89 24.53
CA THR A 170 -17.94 -3.99 24.63
C THR A 170 -17.35 -4.30 23.25
N VAL A 171 -17.87 -5.35 22.61
CA VAL A 171 -17.50 -5.71 21.23
C VAL A 171 -17.73 -4.54 20.27
N ALA A 172 -18.86 -3.85 20.39
CA ALA A 172 -19.17 -2.70 19.55
C ALA A 172 -18.23 -1.52 19.76
N LEU A 173 -17.77 -1.28 21.00
CA LEU A 173 -16.82 -0.23 21.34
C LEU A 173 -15.42 -0.55 20.82
N ASP A 174 -14.97 -1.80 20.93
CA ASP A 174 -13.68 -2.25 20.40
C ASP A 174 -13.64 -2.08 18.88
N GLU A 175 -14.72 -2.48 18.20
CA GLU A 175 -14.82 -2.31 16.76
C GLU A 175 -14.96 -0.84 16.35
N TYR A 176 -15.64 -0.03 17.17
CA TYR A 176 -15.79 1.40 16.95
C TYR A 176 -14.45 2.12 17.14
N ALA A 177 -13.59 1.68 18.07
CA ALA A 177 -12.23 2.19 18.21
C ALA A 177 -11.41 1.99 16.93
N GLN A 178 -11.53 0.82 16.30
CA GLN A 178 -10.84 0.48 15.03
C GLN A 178 -11.30 1.32 13.83
N THR A 179 -12.40 2.10 13.93
CA THR A 179 -12.83 3.00 12.85
C THR A 179 -12.13 4.34 12.83
N PHE A 180 -11.23 4.60 13.78
CA PHE A 180 -10.42 5.81 13.82
C PHE A 180 -9.03 5.42 13.35
N PRO A 181 -8.46 6.13 12.35
CA PRO A 181 -7.11 5.86 11.92
C PRO A 181 -6.22 6.09 13.12
N SER A 182 -5.66 5.00 13.63
CA SER A 182 -4.54 5.07 14.54
C SER A 182 -3.36 5.46 13.67
N HIS A 183 -3.14 6.76 13.51
CA HIS A 183 -1.88 7.28 12.96
C HIS A 183 -0.79 7.05 14.00
N HIS A 184 -0.52 5.78 14.27
CA HIS A 184 0.76 5.41 14.80
C HIS A 184 1.71 5.54 13.63
N HIS A 185 2.67 6.44 13.77
CA HIS A 185 3.93 6.26 13.10
C HIS A 185 4.29 4.76 13.19
N PRO A 186 4.63 4.07 12.08
CA PRO A 186 4.88 2.63 12.10
C PRO A 186 5.91 2.22 13.17
N SER A 187 6.69 3.14 13.72
CA SER A 187 7.64 2.88 14.80
C SER A 187 7.03 2.53 16.17
N ARG A 188 5.81 2.96 16.55
CA ARG A 188 5.33 2.76 17.95
C ARG A 188 4.32 1.60 18.17
N GLN A 189 3.58 1.16 17.15
CA GLN A 189 2.68 -0.03 17.24
C GLN A 189 3.02 -1.18 16.28
N ALA A 190 3.91 -1.00 15.29
CA ALA A 190 4.38 -2.14 14.50
C ALA A 190 5.01 -3.25 15.37
N PRO A 191 5.72 -2.96 16.49
CA PRO A 191 6.26 -4.02 17.33
C PRO A 191 5.15 -4.91 17.88
N GLN A 192 4.07 -4.38 18.45
CA GLN A 192 3.05 -5.21 19.10
C GLN A 192 2.17 -5.97 18.10
N SER A 193 1.73 -5.31 17.02
CA SER A 193 0.94 -5.96 15.97
C SER A 193 1.75 -7.05 15.25
N TYR A 194 3.03 -6.78 14.99
CA TYR A 194 3.90 -7.77 14.36
C TYR A 194 4.31 -8.90 15.32
N ARG A 195 4.62 -8.62 16.59
CA ARG A 195 4.82 -9.66 17.61
C ARG A 195 3.61 -10.58 17.72
N ASN A 196 2.40 -10.03 17.69
CA ASN A 196 1.15 -10.83 17.68
C ASN A 196 1.03 -11.68 16.41
N TRP A 197 1.38 -11.11 15.26
CA TRP A 197 1.41 -11.86 14.00
C TRP A 197 2.45 -12.99 14.04
N LEU A 198 3.67 -12.72 14.53
CA LEU A 198 4.74 -13.70 14.72
C LEU A 198 4.31 -14.85 15.61
N ALA A 199 3.65 -14.56 16.74
CA ALA A 199 3.13 -15.58 17.65
C ALA A 199 2.12 -16.53 16.99
N GLN A 200 1.43 -16.10 15.93
CA GLN A 200 0.50 -16.92 15.17
C GLN A 200 1.15 -17.58 13.94
N ALA A 201 2.12 -16.92 13.32
CA ALA A 201 2.74 -17.34 12.07
C ALA A 201 3.89 -18.35 12.29
N GLU A 202 4.74 -18.13 13.30
CA GLU A 202 5.92 -18.97 13.58
C GLU A 202 5.54 -20.42 13.92
N PRO A 203 4.54 -20.71 14.77
CA PRO A 203 4.17 -22.09 15.09
C PRO A 203 3.65 -22.90 13.88
N ARG A 204 3.30 -22.23 12.76
CA ARG A 204 2.86 -22.90 11.53
C ARG A 204 4.03 -23.38 10.66
N GLN A 205 5.27 -23.02 11.00
CA GLN A 205 6.45 -23.49 10.29
C GLN A 205 6.78 -24.92 10.72
N PRO A 206 7.21 -25.79 9.79
CA PRO A 206 7.52 -27.17 10.12
C PRO A 206 8.72 -27.23 11.06
N ALA A 207 8.61 -28.04 12.12
CA ALA A 207 9.74 -28.33 12.99
C ALA A 207 10.86 -29.05 12.21
N PRO A 208 12.13 -28.99 12.64
CA PRO A 208 13.25 -29.62 11.92
C PRO A 208 13.02 -31.11 11.57
N ALA A 209 12.46 -31.90 12.50
CA ALA A 209 12.14 -33.31 12.28
C ALA A 209 10.99 -33.55 11.26
N GLN A 210 10.14 -32.55 11.05
CA GLN A 210 9.11 -32.57 10.01
C GLN A 210 9.69 -32.19 8.65
N VAL A 211 10.64 -31.24 8.62
CA VAL A 211 11.33 -30.82 7.38
C VAL A 211 11.97 -32.03 6.70
N GLN A 212 12.69 -32.90 7.42
CA GLN A 212 13.27 -34.12 6.82
C GLN A 212 12.24 -35.01 6.12
N ARG A 213 11.05 -35.20 6.72
CA ARG A 213 9.95 -35.97 6.10
C ARG A 213 9.34 -35.27 4.89
N LEU A 214 9.34 -33.94 4.88
CA LEU A 214 8.85 -33.13 3.76
C LEU A 214 9.85 -33.12 2.60
N LEU A 215 11.16 -33.12 2.90
CA LEU A 215 12.24 -33.20 1.92
C LEU A 215 12.17 -34.48 1.09
N ALA A 216 11.89 -35.62 1.74
CA ALA A 216 11.69 -36.90 1.05
C ALA A 216 10.53 -36.89 0.02
N LYS A 217 9.64 -35.88 0.07
CA LYS A 217 8.52 -35.71 -0.87
C LYS A 217 8.82 -34.71 -1.99
N LEU A 218 9.95 -34.01 -1.95
CA LEU A 218 10.34 -33.09 -3.02
C LEU A 218 10.82 -33.88 -4.22
N HIS A 219 10.44 -33.44 -5.42
CA HIS A 219 10.89 -34.06 -6.68
C HIS A 219 12.36 -33.80 -6.96
N CYS A 220 12.89 -32.69 -6.46
CA CYS A 220 14.30 -32.35 -6.50
C CYS A 220 14.71 -31.60 -5.23
N GLN A 221 15.98 -31.76 -4.85
CA GLN A 221 16.60 -31.12 -3.70
C GLN A 221 17.89 -30.45 -4.21
N PRO A 222 17.80 -29.19 -4.69
CA PRO A 222 18.95 -28.51 -5.28
C PRO A 222 19.99 -28.16 -4.21
N LEU A 223 21.28 -28.27 -4.52
CA LEU A 223 22.31 -27.61 -3.72
C LEU A 223 22.11 -26.09 -3.84
N ILE A 224 22.01 -25.39 -2.71
CA ILE A 224 21.86 -23.93 -2.67
C ILE A 224 23.18 -23.31 -2.17
N SER A 225 23.86 -22.54 -3.03
CA SER A 225 25.02 -21.74 -2.62
C SER A 225 24.59 -20.38 -2.11
N ILE A 226 25.08 -19.96 -0.95
CA ILE A 226 24.87 -18.61 -0.40
C ILE A 226 26.17 -17.83 -0.54
N LEU A 227 26.09 -16.66 -1.16
CA LEU A 227 27.22 -15.76 -1.32
C LEU A 227 27.22 -14.76 -0.17
N LEU A 228 28.36 -14.61 0.50
CA LEU A 228 28.53 -13.71 1.62
C LEU A 228 29.82 -12.90 1.43
N PRO A 229 29.76 -11.69 0.84
CA PRO A 229 30.87 -10.75 0.85
C PRO A 229 31.00 -10.12 2.25
N THR A 230 32.23 -9.99 2.78
CA THR A 230 32.47 -9.40 4.10
C THR A 230 33.70 -8.50 4.10
N PHE A 231 33.64 -7.38 4.82
CA PHE A 231 34.79 -6.48 5.01
C PHE A 231 34.72 -5.81 6.39
N ASN A 232 35.67 -6.15 7.27
CA ASN A 232 35.80 -5.60 8.63
C ASN A 232 34.55 -5.72 9.52
N THR A 233 33.65 -6.64 9.19
CA THR A 233 32.44 -6.94 9.97
C THR A 233 32.79 -7.36 11.38
N ALA A 234 32.03 -6.84 12.35
CA ALA A 234 32.19 -7.23 13.74
C ALA A 234 32.00 -8.74 13.90
N PRO A 235 32.89 -9.44 14.64
CA PRO A 235 32.82 -10.89 14.80
C PRO A 235 31.47 -11.39 15.31
N ASP A 236 30.78 -10.64 16.18
CA ASP A 236 29.48 -11.03 16.72
C ASP A 236 28.39 -11.06 15.64
N TRP A 237 28.32 -10.03 14.78
CA TRP A 237 27.37 -9.97 13.69
C TRP A 237 27.66 -11.01 12.60
N LEU A 238 28.94 -11.16 12.24
CA LEU A 238 29.36 -12.17 11.27
C LEU A 238 29.08 -13.59 11.79
N SER A 239 29.32 -13.84 13.07
CA SER A 239 29.01 -15.11 13.73
C SER A 239 27.50 -15.39 13.73
N ALA A 240 26.67 -14.40 14.07
CA ALA A 240 25.21 -14.53 14.02
C ALA A 240 24.71 -14.85 12.60
N CYS A 241 25.23 -14.12 11.59
CA CYS A 241 24.94 -14.33 10.18
C CYS A 241 25.28 -15.77 9.74
N ILE A 242 26.53 -16.21 9.94
CA ILE A 242 26.96 -17.56 9.54
C ILE A 242 26.20 -18.65 10.31
N ASN A 243 25.93 -18.45 11.61
CA ASN A 243 25.16 -19.41 12.39
C ASN A 243 23.71 -19.52 11.91
N SER A 244 23.11 -18.45 11.36
CA SER A 244 21.78 -18.51 10.74
C SER A 244 21.73 -19.42 9.51
N VAL A 245 22.84 -19.52 8.75
CA VAL A 245 23.01 -20.46 7.63
C VAL A 245 23.26 -21.88 8.16
N ARG A 246 24.11 -22.03 9.18
CA ARG A 246 24.39 -23.35 9.79
C ARG A 246 23.16 -24.00 10.41
N ALA A 247 22.25 -23.18 10.96
CA ALA A 247 21.02 -23.61 11.58
C ALA A 247 19.88 -23.92 10.59
N GLN A 248 20.13 -23.80 9.28
CA GLN A 248 19.10 -24.11 8.28
C GLN A 248 18.64 -25.56 8.38
N THR A 249 17.33 -25.74 8.36
CA THR A 249 16.70 -27.08 8.40
C THR A 249 16.85 -27.86 7.09
N TYR A 250 17.20 -27.17 6.00
CA TYR A 250 17.60 -27.78 4.73
C TYR A 250 19.08 -28.17 4.79
N PRO A 251 19.47 -29.41 4.45
CA PRO A 251 20.86 -29.86 4.62
C PRO A 251 21.79 -29.48 3.46
N ASP A 252 21.26 -29.39 2.23
CA ASP A 252 22.05 -29.29 1.00
C ASP A 252 22.35 -27.84 0.62
N TRP A 253 23.25 -27.22 1.40
CA TRP A 253 23.73 -25.87 1.14
C TRP A 253 25.25 -25.77 1.17
N GLN A 254 25.74 -24.71 0.54
CA GLN A 254 27.14 -24.29 0.57
C GLN A 254 27.19 -22.80 0.92
N LEU A 255 28.09 -22.40 1.82
CA LEU A 255 28.33 -20.99 2.13
C LEU A 255 29.66 -20.57 1.50
N CYS A 256 29.61 -19.64 0.56
CA CYS A 256 30.76 -19.10 -0.16
C CYS A 256 31.06 -17.70 0.37
N ILE A 257 32.10 -17.57 1.17
CA ILE A 257 32.49 -16.32 1.81
C ILE A 257 33.65 -15.70 1.03
N ALA A 258 33.54 -14.42 0.69
CA ALA A 258 34.65 -13.62 0.20
C ALA A 258 34.99 -12.54 1.22
N ASP A 259 36.10 -12.72 1.95
CA ASP A 259 36.68 -11.67 2.79
C ASP A 259 37.40 -10.66 1.88
N ASP A 260 36.81 -9.48 1.72
CA ASP A 260 37.27 -8.43 0.82
C ASP A 260 38.44 -7.63 1.40
N GLY A 261 39.44 -8.33 1.93
CA GLY A 261 40.65 -7.75 2.50
C GLY A 261 40.43 -7.13 3.87
N SER A 262 39.72 -7.79 4.78
CA SER A 262 39.55 -7.29 6.16
C SER A 262 40.90 -7.03 6.82
N THR A 263 40.99 -5.98 7.62
CA THR A 263 42.15 -5.65 8.45
C THR A 263 41.99 -6.16 9.87
N ARG A 264 40.76 -6.42 10.32
CA ARG A 264 40.46 -6.98 11.64
C ARG A 264 40.91 -8.43 11.74
N THR A 265 41.84 -8.69 12.66
CA THR A 265 42.40 -10.02 12.91
C THR A 265 41.36 -11.01 13.44
N GLU A 266 40.41 -10.53 14.24
CA GLU A 266 39.36 -11.34 14.85
C GLU A 266 38.36 -11.84 13.80
N THR A 267 38.06 -11.02 12.79
CA THR A 267 37.22 -11.40 11.66
C THR A 267 37.88 -12.52 10.86
N LYS A 268 39.18 -12.40 10.55
CA LYS A 268 39.93 -13.45 9.85
C LYS A 268 40.01 -14.74 10.65
N ALA A 269 40.37 -14.64 11.93
CA ALA A 269 40.44 -15.80 12.82
C ALA A 269 39.09 -16.53 12.95
N LEU A 270 37.98 -15.78 13.01
CA LEU A 270 36.62 -16.34 13.01
C LEU A 270 36.35 -17.13 11.73
N LEU A 271 36.66 -16.55 10.57
CA LEU A 271 36.43 -17.18 9.26
C LEU A 271 37.26 -18.46 9.08
N THR A 272 38.55 -18.43 9.41
CA THR A 272 39.41 -19.63 9.36
C THR A 272 38.86 -20.74 10.24
N ARG A 273 38.54 -20.43 11.51
CA ARG A 273 38.00 -21.41 12.46
C ARG A 273 36.67 -22.03 11.99
N LEU A 274 35.81 -21.25 11.34
CA LEU A 274 34.52 -21.75 10.86
C LEU A 274 34.66 -22.62 9.60
N SER A 275 35.57 -22.25 8.69
CA SER A 275 35.87 -23.07 7.50
C SER A 275 36.48 -24.42 7.89
N ASP A 276 37.37 -24.45 8.88
CA ASP A 276 37.95 -25.69 9.42
C ASP A 276 36.90 -26.59 10.10
N ALA A 277 35.84 -25.99 10.66
CA ALA A 277 34.83 -26.71 11.45
C ALA A 277 33.64 -27.24 10.63
N ASP A 278 33.36 -26.69 9.44
CA ASP A 278 32.24 -27.10 8.59
C ASP A 278 32.65 -27.05 7.11
N ALA A 279 32.83 -28.21 6.50
CA ALA A 279 33.29 -28.33 5.11
C ALA A 279 32.34 -27.72 4.06
N ARG A 280 31.12 -27.33 4.45
CA ARG A 280 30.19 -26.59 3.59
C ARG A 280 30.51 -25.09 3.52
N ILE A 281 31.39 -24.59 4.39
CA ILE A 281 31.81 -23.19 4.46
C ILE A 281 33.17 -23.03 3.77
N GLU A 282 33.18 -22.33 2.65
CA GLU A 282 34.36 -22.05 1.86
C GLU A 282 34.69 -20.55 1.95
N VAL A 283 35.92 -20.22 2.33
CA VAL A 283 36.36 -18.84 2.54
C VAL A 283 37.47 -18.49 1.56
N HIS A 284 37.30 -17.39 0.84
CA HIS A 284 38.34 -16.78 0.04
C HIS A 284 38.80 -15.46 0.69
N PHE A 285 40.10 -15.34 0.95
CA PHE A 285 40.70 -14.10 1.48
C PHE A 285 41.30 -13.26 0.35
N CYS A 286 40.73 -12.09 0.08
CA CYS A 286 41.26 -11.13 -0.86
C CYS A 286 42.46 -10.37 -0.24
N ALA A 287 43.43 -10.01 -1.08
CA ALA A 287 44.61 -9.26 -0.62
C ALA A 287 44.29 -7.80 -0.23
N ARG A 288 43.25 -7.22 -0.83
CA ARG A 288 42.78 -5.85 -0.60
C ARG A 288 41.27 -5.76 -0.84
N ASN A 289 40.67 -4.65 -0.46
CA ASN A 289 39.26 -4.34 -0.71
C ASN A 289 39.03 -3.95 -2.18
N HIS A 290 38.17 -4.71 -2.86
CA HIS A 290 37.77 -4.52 -4.25
C HIS A 290 36.31 -4.05 -4.41
N GLY A 291 35.56 -3.97 -3.31
CA GLY A 291 34.16 -3.58 -3.26
C GLY A 291 33.21 -4.79 -3.34
N ILE A 292 31.98 -4.55 -2.86
CA ILE A 292 30.97 -5.59 -2.63
C ILE A 292 30.65 -6.45 -3.86
N ALA A 293 30.54 -5.85 -5.06
CA ALA A 293 30.26 -6.60 -6.28
C ALA A 293 31.42 -7.55 -6.66
N ALA A 294 32.67 -7.09 -6.54
CA ALA A 294 33.85 -7.91 -6.84
C ALA A 294 33.99 -9.06 -5.82
N ALA A 295 33.81 -8.78 -4.53
CA ALA A 295 33.80 -9.81 -3.49
C ALA A 295 32.67 -10.84 -3.72
N SER A 296 31.47 -10.38 -4.06
CA SER A 296 30.34 -11.26 -4.39
C SER A 296 30.64 -12.14 -5.62
N ASN A 297 31.30 -11.59 -6.64
CA ASN A 297 31.72 -12.37 -7.81
C ASN A 297 32.79 -13.41 -7.47
N GLN A 298 33.71 -13.10 -6.56
CA GLN A 298 34.68 -14.08 -6.06
C GLN A 298 33.99 -15.22 -5.32
N ALA A 299 32.98 -14.92 -4.49
CA ALA A 299 32.15 -15.94 -3.87
C ALA A 299 31.36 -16.75 -4.91
N LEU A 300 30.82 -16.10 -5.95
CA LEU A 300 30.09 -16.76 -7.05
C LEU A 300 30.98 -17.74 -7.83
N ALA A 301 32.28 -17.46 -7.96
CA ALA A 301 33.21 -18.36 -8.63
C ALA A 301 33.36 -19.70 -7.88
N ALA A 302 33.25 -19.69 -6.55
CA ALA A 302 33.29 -20.89 -5.70
C ALA A 302 31.92 -21.62 -5.59
N ALA A 303 30.83 -20.96 -5.99
CA ALA A 303 29.48 -21.51 -5.87
C ALA A 303 29.28 -22.74 -6.76
N ARG A 304 28.89 -23.88 -6.17
CA ARG A 304 28.62 -25.15 -6.85
C ARG A 304 27.13 -25.48 -6.98
N GLY A 305 26.27 -24.72 -6.29
CA GLY A 305 24.84 -24.93 -6.24
C GLY A 305 24.16 -24.81 -7.59
N GLU A 306 22.99 -25.43 -7.70
CA GLU A 306 22.06 -25.21 -8.81
C GLU A 306 21.35 -23.85 -8.68
N LEU A 307 21.20 -23.41 -7.43
CA LEU A 307 20.66 -22.12 -7.02
C LEU A 307 21.72 -21.34 -6.24
N THR A 308 21.70 -20.02 -6.39
CA THR A 308 22.58 -19.09 -5.68
C THR A 308 21.79 -17.93 -5.07
N GLY A 309 21.91 -17.76 -3.75
CA GLY A 309 21.32 -16.65 -3.00
C GLY A 309 22.38 -15.70 -2.44
N PHE A 310 21.94 -14.52 -2.00
CA PHE A 310 22.79 -13.47 -1.42
C PHE A 310 22.45 -13.28 0.05
N LEU A 311 23.48 -13.07 0.87
CA LEU A 311 23.34 -12.77 2.30
C LEU A 311 24.37 -11.72 2.70
N ASP A 312 23.88 -10.60 3.22
CA ASP A 312 24.76 -9.58 3.78
C ASP A 312 25.37 -10.06 5.10
N HIS A 313 26.63 -9.69 5.32
CA HIS A 313 27.49 -10.27 6.37
C HIS A 313 27.01 -10.03 7.81
N ASP A 314 26.05 -9.12 8.00
CA ASP A 314 25.44 -8.75 9.27
C ASP A 314 23.96 -9.17 9.38
N ASP A 315 23.37 -9.71 8.31
CA ASP A 315 21.97 -10.13 8.28
C ASP A 315 21.78 -11.59 8.69
N CYS A 316 20.53 -12.03 8.80
CA CYS A 316 20.20 -13.40 9.19
C CYS A 316 19.14 -14.01 8.28
N LEU A 317 19.29 -15.30 7.98
CA LEU A 317 18.22 -16.08 7.35
C LEU A 317 17.26 -16.65 8.39
N ALA A 318 15.98 -16.73 8.05
CA ALA A 318 15.01 -17.48 8.85
C ALA A 318 15.39 -18.98 8.85
N PRO A 319 15.17 -19.76 9.93
CA PRO A 319 15.62 -21.17 10.05
C PRO A 319 15.13 -22.14 8.96
N HIS A 320 14.07 -21.76 8.25
CA HIS A 320 13.42 -22.55 7.20
C HIS A 320 13.58 -21.92 5.80
N ALA A 321 14.40 -20.88 5.64
CA ALA A 321 14.58 -20.14 4.40
C ALA A 321 14.95 -21.06 3.23
N LEU A 322 16.03 -21.83 3.37
CA LEU A 322 16.53 -22.68 2.30
C LEU A 322 15.59 -23.84 1.98
N TYR A 323 14.86 -24.35 2.98
CA TYR A 323 13.81 -25.36 2.76
C TYR A 323 12.68 -24.80 1.90
N GLN A 324 12.20 -23.58 2.18
CA GLN A 324 11.13 -22.98 1.39
C GLN A 324 11.57 -22.68 -0.04
N VAL A 325 12.83 -22.26 -0.24
CA VAL A 325 13.42 -22.09 -1.57
C VAL A 325 13.48 -23.42 -2.32
N ALA A 326 14.02 -24.48 -1.71
CA ALA A 326 14.07 -25.82 -2.31
C ALA A 326 12.67 -26.35 -2.64
N ARG A 327 11.70 -26.12 -1.76
CA ARG A 327 10.29 -26.50 -1.99
C ARG A 327 9.66 -25.71 -3.14
N ALA A 328 9.92 -24.40 -3.23
CA ALA A 328 9.43 -23.58 -4.34
C ALA A 328 10.06 -24.04 -5.66
N PHE A 329 11.37 -24.32 -5.66
CA PHE A 329 12.09 -24.87 -6.79
C PHE A 329 11.54 -26.23 -7.25
N SER A 330 11.27 -27.14 -6.31
CA SER A 330 10.67 -28.44 -6.64
C SER A 330 9.27 -28.33 -7.26
N ARG A 331 8.53 -27.24 -7.01
CA ARG A 331 7.23 -26.96 -7.63
C ARG A 331 7.34 -26.22 -8.96
N HIS A 332 8.38 -25.41 -9.10
CA HIS A 332 8.65 -24.57 -10.26
C HIS A 332 10.08 -24.84 -10.77
N PRO A 333 10.37 -26.05 -11.27
CA PRO A 333 11.73 -26.42 -11.65
C PRO A 333 12.27 -25.57 -12.81
N ASN A 334 11.42 -24.93 -13.61
CA ASN A 334 11.85 -24.04 -14.70
C ASN A 334 12.08 -22.59 -14.26
N ALA A 335 11.82 -22.24 -13.00
CA ALA A 335 12.01 -20.88 -12.52
C ALA A 335 13.51 -20.50 -12.48
N TYR A 336 13.75 -19.21 -12.73
CA TYR A 336 15.08 -18.60 -12.80
C TYR A 336 15.40 -17.70 -11.61
N LEU A 337 14.36 -17.16 -10.97
CA LEU A 337 14.46 -16.25 -9.85
C LEU A 337 13.38 -16.60 -8.82
N PHE A 338 13.78 -16.68 -7.56
CA PHE A 338 12.92 -16.77 -6.40
C PHE A 338 13.18 -15.58 -5.50
N TYR A 339 12.14 -15.02 -4.92
CA TYR A 339 12.30 -13.98 -3.90
C TYR A 339 11.30 -14.16 -2.76
N SER A 340 11.66 -13.66 -1.57
CA SER A 340 10.84 -13.78 -0.37
C SER A 340 10.43 -12.44 0.20
N ASP A 341 9.50 -12.48 1.15
CA ASP A 341 9.29 -11.38 2.09
C ASP A 341 10.48 -11.27 3.05
N GLU A 342 10.63 -10.10 3.66
CA GLU A 342 11.70 -9.74 4.59
C GLU A 342 11.13 -8.91 5.75
N ASP A 343 11.82 -8.88 6.88
CA ASP A 343 11.59 -7.91 7.94
C ASP A 343 12.91 -7.35 8.44
N LYS A 344 12.84 -6.42 9.40
CA LYS A 344 14.02 -5.90 10.07
C LYS A 344 14.22 -6.59 11.42
N ILE A 345 15.48 -6.69 11.84
CA ILE A 345 15.87 -7.15 13.17
C ILE A 345 16.83 -6.17 13.82
N ASP A 346 16.59 -5.81 15.07
CA ASP A 346 17.46 -4.88 15.80
C ASP A 346 18.66 -5.59 16.46
N GLN A 347 19.42 -4.83 17.24
CA GLN A 347 20.59 -5.34 17.98
C GLN A 347 20.23 -6.30 19.12
N THR A 348 19.00 -6.26 19.63
CA THR A 348 18.50 -7.13 20.70
C THR A 348 17.89 -8.44 20.15
N GLY A 349 17.74 -8.53 18.83
CA GLY A 349 17.09 -9.64 18.15
C GLY A 349 15.57 -9.46 18.00
N GLU A 350 15.04 -8.28 18.32
CA GLU A 350 13.63 -7.97 18.10
C GLU A 350 13.36 -7.70 16.62
N ARG A 351 12.31 -8.34 16.09
CA ARG A 351 11.90 -8.21 14.69
C ARG A 351 10.78 -7.18 14.53
N PHE A 352 10.84 -6.35 13.49
CA PHE A 352 9.90 -5.27 13.23
C PHE A 352 9.82 -4.91 11.73
N GLU A 353 8.83 -4.06 11.35
CA GLU A 353 8.65 -3.52 10.00
C GLU A 353 8.67 -4.57 8.86
N PRO A 354 7.73 -5.54 8.86
CA PRO A 354 7.70 -6.56 7.81
C PRO A 354 7.31 -5.99 6.44
N HIS A 355 8.11 -6.32 5.43
CA HIS A 355 7.84 -6.04 4.03
C HIS A 355 7.22 -7.27 3.36
N PHE A 356 5.89 -7.29 3.38
CA PHE A 356 5.06 -8.27 2.69
C PHE A 356 4.86 -7.85 1.23
N LYS A 357 5.69 -8.39 0.35
CA LYS A 357 5.82 -8.01 -1.06
C LYS A 357 4.67 -8.56 -1.90
N PRO A 358 4.32 -7.92 -3.02
CA PRO A 358 3.44 -8.51 -4.02
C PRO A 358 4.18 -9.63 -4.79
N ASP A 359 3.41 -10.42 -5.55
CA ASP A 359 3.96 -11.24 -6.64
C ASP A 359 4.56 -10.34 -7.73
N TRP A 360 5.19 -10.95 -8.74
CA TRP A 360 5.99 -10.24 -9.74
C TRP A 360 5.23 -9.08 -10.39
N ASN A 361 5.68 -7.87 -10.06
CA ASN A 361 5.17 -6.59 -10.50
C ASN A 361 6.25 -5.84 -11.28
N PRO A 362 6.28 -5.96 -12.62
CA PRO A 362 7.35 -5.40 -13.45
C PRO A 362 7.41 -3.88 -13.40
N ASP A 363 6.27 -3.20 -13.35
CA ASP A 363 6.24 -1.73 -13.28
C ASP A 363 6.74 -1.22 -11.92
N LEU A 364 6.43 -1.94 -10.82
CA LEU A 364 7.02 -1.64 -9.51
C LEU A 364 8.52 -1.96 -9.47
N ALA A 365 8.99 -2.99 -10.18
CA ALA A 365 10.42 -3.35 -10.26
C ALA A 365 11.26 -2.32 -11.02
N LEU A 366 10.66 -1.60 -11.97
CA LEU A 366 11.26 -0.44 -12.62
C LEU A 366 11.29 0.76 -11.67
N ALA A 367 10.26 0.93 -10.84
CA ALA A 367 10.13 2.06 -9.93
C ALA A 367 10.97 1.92 -8.65
N GLN A 368 11.21 0.70 -8.15
CA GLN A 368 12.05 0.41 -6.99
C GLN A 368 12.51 -1.07 -6.94
N ASN A 369 13.63 -1.35 -6.27
CA ASN A 369 14.09 -2.72 -6.03
C ASN A 369 13.34 -3.38 -4.85
N TYR A 370 12.07 -3.73 -5.03
CA TYR A 370 11.28 -4.40 -3.98
C TYR A 370 11.57 -5.91 -3.85
N VAL A 371 12.19 -6.54 -4.86
CA VAL A 371 12.49 -7.98 -4.86
C VAL A 371 13.54 -8.31 -3.79
N ASN A 372 14.60 -7.49 -3.75
CA ASN A 372 15.81 -7.60 -2.93
C ASN A 372 15.93 -8.84 -2.02
N HIS A 373 15.84 -8.74 -0.70
CA HIS A 373 16.19 -9.85 0.18
C HIS A 373 14.97 -10.76 0.50
N LEU A 374 15.08 -12.09 0.54
CA LEU A 374 16.12 -12.93 -0.03
C LEU A 374 15.83 -13.17 -1.51
N ALA A 375 16.72 -12.77 -2.41
CA ALA A 375 16.68 -13.18 -3.81
C ALA A 375 17.60 -14.38 -4.07
N VAL A 376 17.08 -15.40 -4.74
CA VAL A 376 17.80 -16.61 -5.14
C VAL A 376 17.64 -16.83 -6.63
N TYR A 377 18.76 -16.91 -7.34
CA TYR A 377 18.80 -17.06 -8.79
C TYR A 377 19.27 -18.46 -9.17
N ARG A 378 18.88 -18.91 -10.36
CA ARG A 378 19.58 -20.00 -11.05
C ARG A 378 21.05 -19.63 -11.23
N THR A 379 21.96 -20.45 -10.72
CA THR A 379 23.41 -20.17 -10.78
C THR A 379 23.91 -20.05 -12.22
N ARG A 380 23.35 -20.82 -13.15
CA ARG A 380 23.66 -20.71 -14.58
C ARG A 380 23.27 -19.35 -15.19
N LEU A 381 22.19 -18.73 -14.71
CA LEU A 381 21.82 -17.37 -15.12
C LEU A 381 22.82 -16.36 -14.54
N LEU A 382 23.18 -16.56 -13.27
CA LEU A 382 24.36 -16.01 -12.58
C LEU A 382 25.55 -15.76 -13.51
N ARG A 383 26.08 -16.90 -13.95
CA ARG A 383 27.29 -17.00 -14.76
C ARG A 383 27.10 -16.44 -16.16
N LYS A 384 25.93 -16.67 -16.78
CA LYS A 384 25.60 -16.09 -18.10
C LYS A 384 25.64 -14.56 -18.09
N LEU A 385 25.22 -13.95 -16.99
CA LEU A 385 25.19 -12.49 -16.83
C LEU A 385 26.56 -11.88 -16.46
N GLY A 386 27.57 -12.71 -16.17
CA GLY A 386 28.87 -12.25 -15.68
C GLY A 386 28.87 -11.79 -14.22
N GLY A 387 27.85 -12.15 -13.43
CA GLY A 387 27.74 -11.75 -12.02
C GLY A 387 27.30 -10.30 -11.81
N LEU A 388 27.78 -9.68 -10.73
CA LEU A 388 27.49 -8.31 -10.30
C LEU A 388 28.48 -7.32 -10.94
N ARG A 389 28.04 -6.07 -11.11
CA ARG A 389 28.79 -5.00 -11.75
C ARG A 389 29.32 -4.01 -10.72
N SER A 390 30.64 -3.81 -10.67
CA SER A 390 31.26 -2.89 -9.70
C SER A 390 31.00 -1.42 -10.01
N GLU A 391 30.63 -1.07 -11.24
CA GLU A 391 30.32 0.31 -11.65
C GLU A 391 29.04 0.86 -10.99
N VAL A 392 28.22 -0.02 -10.40
CA VAL A 392 26.95 0.30 -9.76
C VAL A 392 26.90 -0.18 -8.30
N ASN A 393 28.07 -0.26 -7.65
CA ASN A 393 28.16 -0.52 -6.20
C ASN A 393 27.19 0.40 -5.42
N GLY A 394 26.45 -0.18 -4.48
CA GLY A 394 25.34 0.46 -3.77
C GLY A 394 23.95 0.16 -4.37
N SER A 395 23.88 -0.28 -5.63
CA SER A 395 22.64 -0.72 -6.29
C SER A 395 22.83 -1.97 -7.16
N GLN A 396 23.90 -2.73 -6.89
CA GLN A 396 24.26 -3.92 -7.65
C GLN A 396 23.15 -4.98 -7.72
N ASP A 397 22.29 -5.06 -6.70
CA ASP A 397 21.17 -6.01 -6.65
C ASP A 397 20.03 -5.61 -7.59
N HIS A 398 19.74 -4.30 -7.70
CA HIS A 398 18.74 -3.80 -8.64
C HIS A 398 19.23 -3.98 -10.09
N ASP A 399 20.50 -3.66 -10.33
CA ASP A 399 21.15 -3.92 -11.61
C ASP A 399 21.06 -5.39 -12.02
N LEU A 400 21.44 -6.30 -11.12
CA LEU A 400 21.39 -7.73 -11.38
C LEU A 400 19.97 -8.20 -11.67
N LEU A 401 18.97 -7.73 -10.90
CA LEU A 401 17.56 -8.02 -11.14
C LEU A 401 17.14 -7.58 -12.54
N LEU A 402 17.42 -6.33 -12.92
CA LEU A 402 17.06 -5.79 -14.23
C LEU A 402 17.74 -6.55 -15.37
N ARG A 403 19.00 -6.97 -15.20
CA ARG A 403 19.72 -7.77 -16.20
C ARG A 403 19.20 -9.19 -16.28
N ALA A 404 18.88 -9.82 -15.15
CA ALA A 404 18.31 -11.16 -15.07
C ALA A 404 16.92 -11.21 -15.69
N TRP A 405 16.05 -10.24 -15.37
CA TRP A 405 14.71 -10.14 -15.93
C TRP A 405 14.73 -10.12 -17.46
N ARG A 406 15.65 -9.40 -18.11
CA ARG A 406 15.79 -9.41 -19.59
C ARG A 406 16.07 -10.78 -20.19
N GLN A 407 16.58 -11.72 -19.40
CA GLN A 407 16.87 -13.10 -19.85
C GLN A 407 15.72 -14.07 -19.56
N ILE A 408 14.71 -13.64 -18.82
CA ILE A 408 13.57 -14.46 -18.39
C ILE A 408 12.37 -14.08 -19.26
N ALA A 409 12.08 -14.92 -20.26
CA ALA A 409 10.99 -14.67 -21.20
C ALA A 409 9.59 -14.89 -20.58
N ASP A 410 9.46 -15.89 -19.71
CA ASP A 410 8.21 -16.24 -19.04
C ASP A 410 8.17 -15.61 -17.63
N PRO A 411 7.26 -14.66 -17.34
CA PRO A 411 7.10 -14.08 -16.02
C PRO A 411 6.80 -15.11 -14.91
N ALA A 412 6.18 -16.25 -15.24
CA ALA A 412 5.93 -17.33 -14.28
C ALA A 412 7.21 -18.02 -13.79
N ALA A 413 8.35 -17.77 -14.45
CA ALA A 413 9.66 -18.21 -14.01
C ALA A 413 10.31 -17.29 -12.95
N ILE A 414 9.61 -16.24 -12.52
CA ILE A 414 9.94 -15.42 -11.36
C ILE A 414 8.93 -15.75 -10.25
N VAL A 415 9.40 -16.36 -9.17
CA VAL A 415 8.53 -16.96 -8.14
C VAL A 415 8.68 -16.22 -6.82
N HIS A 416 7.57 -15.66 -6.34
CA HIS A 416 7.47 -15.10 -5.01
C HIS A 416 7.15 -16.18 -3.97
N ILE A 417 7.86 -16.15 -2.84
CA ILE A 417 7.62 -16.98 -1.67
C ILE A 417 7.10 -16.07 -0.55
N PRO A 418 5.78 -16.00 -0.30
CA PRO A 418 5.17 -15.03 0.62
C PRO A 418 5.36 -15.43 2.09
N ARG A 419 6.62 -15.44 2.51
CA ARG A 419 7.14 -15.83 3.82
C ARG A 419 8.33 -14.93 4.14
N ILE A 420 8.43 -14.51 5.40
CA ILE A 420 9.61 -13.80 5.90
C ILE A 420 10.76 -14.82 6.00
N LEU A 421 11.68 -14.78 5.03
CA LEU A 421 12.84 -15.70 4.99
C LEU A 421 14.17 -14.99 5.25
N TYR A 422 14.14 -13.66 5.39
CA TYR A 422 15.30 -12.82 5.58
C TYR A 422 15.03 -11.78 6.67
N HIS A 423 16.04 -11.55 7.51
CA HIS A 423 16.02 -10.58 8.61
C HIS A 423 17.12 -9.56 8.38
N TRP A 424 16.74 -8.37 7.94
CA TRP A 424 17.64 -7.27 7.63
C TRP A 424 18.01 -6.51 8.90
N ARG A 425 19.29 -6.49 9.25
CA ARG A 425 19.75 -5.94 10.52
C ARG A 425 19.78 -4.42 10.49
N ALA A 426 19.04 -3.83 11.43
CA ALA A 426 19.01 -2.39 11.67
C ALA A 426 20.07 -1.99 12.71
N ILE A 427 21.27 -1.65 12.26
CA ILE A 427 22.34 -1.05 13.08
C ILE A 427 22.63 0.39 12.66
N GLU A 428 23.23 1.17 13.56
CA GLU A 428 23.64 2.55 13.31
C GLU A 428 24.60 2.62 12.09
N GLY A 429 24.30 3.50 11.14
CA GLY A 429 25.02 3.61 9.86
C GLY A 429 24.60 2.64 8.75
N SER A 430 23.66 1.72 9.01
CA SER A 430 23.07 0.84 7.98
C SER A 430 22.04 1.58 7.11
N THR A 431 21.89 1.16 5.85
CA THR A 431 20.77 1.60 4.99
C THR A 431 19.42 1.12 5.50
N ALA A 432 19.40 0.10 6.37
CA ALA A 432 18.19 -0.39 7.05
C ALA A 432 17.56 0.67 7.99
N THR A 433 18.38 1.57 8.54
CA THR A 433 17.94 2.61 9.49
C THR A 433 17.59 3.92 8.79
N ASP A 434 18.31 4.31 7.73
CA ASP A 434 17.91 5.42 6.85
C ASP A 434 18.50 5.26 5.44
N PRO A 435 17.65 5.18 4.39
CA PRO A 435 18.10 5.18 3.00
C PRO A 435 18.88 6.45 2.59
N ARG A 436 18.74 7.56 3.32
CA ARG A 436 19.42 8.85 3.04
C ARG A 436 20.90 8.84 3.41
N HIS A 437 21.37 7.85 4.17
CA HIS A 437 22.78 7.77 4.57
C HIS A 437 23.75 7.53 3.39
N LYS A 438 23.27 7.16 2.20
CA LYS A 438 24.10 6.88 1.02
C LYS A 438 23.45 7.38 -0.29
N PRO A 439 23.48 8.68 -0.61
CA PRO A 439 22.89 9.23 -1.84
C PRO A 439 23.46 8.61 -3.12
N GLU A 440 24.66 8.03 -3.07
CA GLU A 440 25.30 7.34 -4.20
C GLU A 440 24.47 6.13 -4.69
N THR A 441 23.73 5.48 -3.78
CA THR A 441 22.88 4.31 -4.09
C THR A 441 21.77 4.66 -5.09
N SER A 442 21.18 5.85 -4.94
CA SER A 442 20.11 6.33 -5.81
C SER A 442 20.62 6.63 -7.21
N VAL A 443 21.83 7.21 -7.32
CA VAL A 443 22.49 7.47 -8.60
C VAL A 443 22.85 6.18 -9.31
N ALA A 444 23.43 5.21 -8.59
CA ALA A 444 23.79 3.91 -9.14
C ALA A 444 22.58 3.13 -9.67
N GLY A 445 21.46 3.11 -8.92
CA GLY A 445 20.25 2.43 -9.37
C GLY A 445 19.56 3.13 -10.54
N LEU A 446 19.57 4.48 -10.58
CA LEU A 446 19.07 5.22 -11.74
C LEU A 446 19.92 4.92 -13.00
N SER A 447 21.24 4.83 -12.85
CA SER A 447 22.15 4.41 -13.93
C SER A 447 21.81 3.00 -14.43
N SER A 448 21.55 2.07 -13.52
CA SER A 448 21.15 0.69 -13.84
C SER A 448 19.84 0.62 -14.60
N LEU A 449 18.83 1.38 -14.16
CA LEU A 449 17.54 1.51 -14.84
C LEU A 449 17.68 2.11 -16.25
N ARG A 450 18.47 3.19 -16.39
CA ARG A 450 18.75 3.80 -17.71
C ARG A 450 19.44 2.82 -18.64
N ALA A 451 20.42 2.05 -18.16
CA ALA A 451 21.08 1.01 -18.95
C ALA A 451 20.11 -0.11 -19.38
N HIS A 452 19.18 -0.49 -18.50
CA HIS A 452 18.11 -1.43 -18.83
C HIS A 452 17.22 -0.88 -19.95
N LEU A 453 16.67 0.33 -19.77
CA LEU A 453 15.77 0.98 -20.74
C LEU A 453 16.44 1.24 -22.08
N ALA A 454 17.71 1.67 -22.12
CA ALA A 454 18.44 1.86 -23.36
C ALA A 454 18.52 0.58 -24.22
N THR A 455 18.39 -0.60 -23.59
CA THR A 455 18.36 -1.88 -24.30
C THR A 455 16.94 -2.33 -24.67
N THR A 456 15.96 -2.13 -23.78
CA THR A 456 14.60 -2.68 -23.93
C THR A 456 13.61 -1.70 -24.57
N HIS A 457 13.76 -0.42 -24.28
CA HIS A 457 12.86 0.67 -24.67
C HIS A 457 13.67 1.96 -24.89
N PRO A 458 14.43 2.09 -25.99
CA PRO A 458 15.37 3.21 -26.20
C PRO A 458 14.69 4.58 -26.29
N GLU A 459 13.39 4.63 -26.59
CA GLU A 459 12.57 5.85 -26.59
C GLU A 459 12.15 6.28 -25.17
N ALA A 460 12.25 5.41 -24.17
CA ALA A 460 11.91 5.72 -22.79
C ALA A 460 13.10 6.34 -22.05
N SER A 461 12.80 7.20 -21.08
CA SER A 461 13.80 7.77 -20.18
C SER A 461 13.47 7.50 -18.72
N ALA A 462 14.45 7.64 -17.83
CA ALA A 462 14.25 7.50 -16.39
C ALA A 462 14.81 8.71 -15.63
N GLU A 463 14.06 9.11 -14.62
CA GLU A 463 14.38 10.20 -13.69
C GLU A 463 14.27 9.74 -12.23
N PRO A 464 14.91 10.45 -11.28
CA PRO A 464 14.72 10.18 -9.85
C PRO A 464 13.24 10.22 -9.46
N GLY A 465 12.84 9.30 -8.59
CA GLY A 465 11.50 9.25 -8.01
C GLY A 465 11.35 10.18 -6.79
N PRO A 466 10.20 10.11 -6.10
CA PRO A 466 9.85 11.02 -5.02
C PRO A 466 10.66 10.82 -3.73
N PHE A 467 11.36 9.70 -3.57
CA PHE A 467 12.21 9.40 -2.41
C PHE A 467 13.47 8.62 -2.83
N PRO A 468 14.52 8.54 -1.97
CA PRO A 468 15.75 7.81 -2.30
C PRO A 468 15.48 6.38 -2.76
N ASN A 469 16.23 5.93 -3.77
CA ASN A 469 16.14 4.59 -4.37
C ASN A 469 14.79 4.28 -5.01
N SER A 470 14.05 5.31 -5.41
CA SER A 470 12.89 5.20 -6.29
C SER A 470 13.11 5.96 -7.60
N TYR A 471 12.37 5.56 -8.64
CA TYR A 471 12.55 6.05 -10.00
C TYR A 471 11.20 6.23 -10.71
N ARG A 472 11.17 7.17 -11.65
CA ARG A 472 10.06 7.32 -12.61
C ARG A 472 10.56 7.04 -14.02
N VAL A 473 9.85 6.18 -14.73
CA VAL A 473 10.05 5.96 -16.16
C VAL A 473 9.10 6.88 -16.93
N ARG A 474 9.63 7.62 -17.90
CA ARG A 474 8.89 8.44 -18.86
C ARG A 474 8.85 7.72 -20.20
N TRP A 475 7.66 7.27 -20.57
CA TRP A 475 7.41 6.61 -21.85
C TRP A 475 7.16 7.66 -22.94
N ALA A 476 7.76 7.48 -24.12
CA ALA A 476 7.57 8.40 -25.23
C ALA A 476 6.16 8.31 -25.81
N LEU A 477 5.62 9.47 -26.19
CA LEU A 477 4.41 9.55 -27.00
C LEU A 477 4.77 9.65 -28.48
N PRO A 478 4.08 8.91 -29.38
CA PRO A 478 4.33 8.96 -30.81
C PRO A 478 4.00 10.35 -31.39
N PRO A 479 4.74 10.85 -32.40
CA PRO A 479 4.50 12.19 -32.98
C PRO A 479 3.04 12.42 -33.39
N ARG A 480 2.40 11.42 -34.00
CA ARG A 480 0.95 11.38 -34.19
C ARG A 480 0.29 10.92 -32.90
N ARG A 481 -0.32 11.86 -32.17
CA ARG A 481 -1.08 11.57 -30.96
C ARG A 481 -2.35 10.76 -31.34
N PRO A 482 -2.57 9.56 -30.78
CA PRO A 482 -3.81 8.81 -31.00
C PRO A 482 -5.01 9.58 -30.43
N LEU A 483 -6.15 9.52 -31.13
CA LEU A 483 -7.38 10.15 -30.64
C LEU A 483 -7.90 9.41 -29.41
N VAL A 484 -8.19 10.17 -28.35
CA VAL A 484 -8.87 9.68 -27.13
C VAL A 484 -10.34 10.09 -27.19
N SER A 485 -11.25 9.12 -27.08
CA SER A 485 -12.68 9.40 -26.86
C SER A 485 -13.00 9.34 -25.38
N VAL A 486 -13.36 10.49 -24.80
CA VAL A 486 -13.83 10.60 -23.41
C VAL A 486 -15.30 10.22 -23.37
N LEU A 487 -15.63 9.13 -22.68
CA LEU A 487 -16.99 8.65 -22.46
C LEU A 487 -17.47 9.16 -21.11
N LEU A 488 -18.43 10.08 -21.13
CA LEU A 488 -18.91 10.80 -19.95
C LEU A 488 -20.43 10.61 -19.76
N PRO A 489 -20.87 9.52 -19.10
CA PRO A 489 -22.26 9.34 -18.73
C PRO A 489 -22.71 10.41 -17.74
N THR A 490 -23.88 11.00 -17.96
CA THR A 490 -24.44 12.02 -17.07
C THR A 490 -25.96 11.89 -16.93
N ARG A 491 -26.50 12.48 -15.86
CA ARG A 491 -27.93 12.71 -15.67
C ARG A 491 -28.11 13.86 -14.69
N ASP A 492 -28.74 14.94 -15.15
CA ASP A 492 -28.90 16.20 -14.42
C ASP A 492 -27.58 16.70 -13.82
N ARG A 493 -27.64 17.42 -12.69
CA ARG A 493 -26.47 17.83 -11.90
C ARG A 493 -25.44 18.63 -12.69
N LEU A 494 -25.92 19.69 -13.33
CA LEU A 494 -25.09 20.70 -13.99
C LEU A 494 -23.94 21.20 -13.09
N ASP A 495 -24.17 21.27 -11.77
CA ASP A 495 -23.17 21.65 -10.75
C ASP A 495 -21.93 20.74 -10.70
N LEU A 496 -22.02 19.52 -11.24
CA LEU A 496 -20.92 18.58 -11.37
C LEU A 496 -20.45 18.48 -12.83
N LEU A 497 -21.41 18.38 -13.76
CA LEU A 497 -21.14 18.17 -15.18
C LEU A 497 -20.32 19.30 -15.80
N ALA A 498 -20.75 20.56 -15.64
CA ALA A 498 -20.06 21.68 -16.28
C ALA A 498 -18.61 21.84 -15.79
N PRO A 499 -18.33 21.85 -14.46
CA PRO A 499 -16.95 21.88 -13.99
C PRO A 499 -16.07 20.74 -14.50
N CYS A 500 -16.63 19.54 -14.66
CA CYS A 500 -15.92 18.39 -15.23
C CYS A 500 -15.56 18.63 -16.70
N VAL A 501 -16.54 18.98 -17.53
CA VAL A 501 -16.34 19.22 -18.97
C VAL A 501 -15.37 20.37 -19.21
N ASP A 502 -15.59 21.50 -18.55
CA ASP A 502 -14.74 22.69 -18.67
C ASP A 502 -13.29 22.36 -18.28
N ALA A 503 -13.09 21.69 -17.13
CA ALA A 503 -11.75 21.33 -16.68
C ALA A 503 -11.04 20.37 -17.64
N VAL A 504 -11.75 19.41 -18.24
CA VAL A 504 -11.15 18.49 -19.23
C VAL A 504 -10.79 19.24 -20.51
N LEU A 505 -11.67 20.11 -21.02
CA LEU A 505 -11.44 20.82 -22.29
C LEU A 505 -10.36 21.92 -22.19
N GLU A 506 -10.30 22.61 -21.05
CA GLU A 506 -9.44 23.78 -20.85
C GLU A 506 -8.09 23.45 -20.21
N ARG A 507 -8.02 22.44 -19.33
CA ARG A 507 -6.82 22.18 -18.51
C ARG A 507 -6.01 20.97 -18.96
N THR A 508 -6.43 20.26 -20.00
CA THR A 508 -5.72 19.09 -20.52
C THR A 508 -4.80 19.49 -21.67
N ASP A 509 -3.51 19.15 -21.56
CA ASP A 509 -2.50 19.49 -22.58
C ASP A 509 -2.45 18.53 -23.78
N TYR A 510 -3.18 17.42 -23.70
CA TYR A 510 -3.26 16.42 -24.76
C TYR A 510 -4.22 16.88 -25.86
N PRO A 511 -3.76 17.10 -27.11
CA PRO A 511 -4.56 17.80 -28.11
C PRO A 511 -5.61 16.92 -28.81
N ALA A 512 -5.33 15.62 -28.96
CA ALA A 512 -6.13 14.70 -29.73
C ALA A 512 -7.23 14.06 -28.88
N LEU A 513 -8.24 14.84 -28.50
CA LEU A 513 -9.39 14.37 -27.71
C LEU A 513 -10.73 14.74 -28.35
N GLU A 514 -11.70 13.82 -28.26
CA GLU A 514 -13.13 14.08 -28.41
C GLU A 514 -13.84 13.70 -27.11
N MET A 515 -14.99 14.30 -26.84
CA MET A 515 -15.83 14.01 -25.67
C MET A 515 -17.24 13.63 -26.11
N LEU A 516 -17.66 12.44 -25.70
CA LEU A 516 -19.01 11.92 -25.84
C LEU A 516 -19.71 12.06 -24.49
N ILE A 517 -20.58 13.05 -24.36
CA ILE A 517 -21.45 13.20 -23.19
C ILE A 517 -22.69 12.35 -23.42
N ILE A 518 -22.92 11.34 -22.60
CA ILE A 518 -24.06 10.45 -22.75
C ILE A 518 -25.15 10.86 -21.76
N ASP A 519 -26.19 11.52 -22.27
CA ASP A 519 -27.31 11.98 -21.46
C ASP A 519 -28.25 10.82 -21.15
N ASN A 520 -28.21 10.33 -19.91
CA ASN A 520 -29.16 9.35 -19.43
C ASN A 520 -30.45 10.01 -18.95
N ASP A 521 -31.17 10.60 -19.90
CA ASP A 521 -32.54 11.04 -19.73
C ASP A 521 -32.67 12.18 -18.69
N SER A 522 -31.85 13.24 -18.84
CA SER A 522 -31.92 14.43 -17.99
C SER A 522 -33.29 15.11 -18.07
N ARG A 523 -33.66 15.77 -16.97
CA ARG A 523 -34.94 16.48 -16.79
C ARG A 523 -34.77 17.90 -16.29
N CYS A 524 -33.63 18.22 -15.70
CA CYS A 524 -33.28 19.55 -15.28
C CYS A 524 -33.08 20.46 -16.49
N GLN A 525 -33.92 21.50 -16.61
CA GLN A 525 -33.86 22.46 -17.71
C GLN A 525 -32.48 23.14 -17.85
N ALA A 526 -31.81 23.42 -16.72
CA ALA A 526 -30.46 23.98 -16.75
C ALA A 526 -29.45 22.99 -17.36
N THR A 527 -29.56 21.70 -17.07
CA THR A 527 -28.69 20.67 -17.65
C THR A 527 -28.95 20.51 -19.15
N LEU A 528 -30.22 20.46 -19.57
CA LEU A 528 -30.59 20.37 -20.99
C LEU A 528 -30.08 21.58 -21.78
N GLY A 529 -30.28 22.80 -21.27
CA GLY A 529 -29.76 24.01 -21.90
C GLY A 529 -28.23 24.01 -22.02
N TYR A 530 -27.52 23.53 -21.00
CA TYR A 530 -26.07 23.37 -21.08
C TYR A 530 -25.63 22.32 -22.11
N LEU A 531 -26.34 21.19 -22.21
CA LEU A 531 -26.05 20.17 -23.22
C LEU A 531 -26.21 20.71 -24.65
N GLU A 532 -27.23 21.55 -24.88
CA GLU A 532 -27.46 22.22 -26.17
C GLU A 532 -26.35 23.23 -26.53
N GLU A 533 -25.81 23.92 -25.54
CA GLU A 533 -24.71 24.87 -25.68
C GLU A 533 -23.38 24.14 -25.91
N VAL A 534 -23.03 23.19 -25.06
CA VAL A 534 -21.71 22.54 -25.06
C VAL A 534 -21.47 21.67 -26.29
N GLN A 535 -22.53 21.10 -26.89
CA GLN A 535 -22.42 20.34 -28.15
C GLN A 535 -22.00 21.21 -29.36
N GLN A 536 -22.05 22.54 -29.25
CA GLN A 536 -21.51 23.43 -30.29
C GLN A 536 -19.97 23.44 -30.31
N HIS A 537 -19.33 22.98 -29.23
CA HIS A 537 -17.88 22.85 -29.16
C HIS A 537 -17.40 21.75 -30.13
N PRO A 538 -16.41 21.99 -31.02
CA PRO A 538 -16.05 21.06 -32.11
C PRO A 538 -15.52 19.69 -31.65
N ARG A 539 -15.11 19.58 -30.38
CA ARG A 539 -14.66 18.35 -29.74
C ARG A 539 -15.74 17.61 -28.95
N VAL A 540 -16.96 18.13 -28.84
CA VAL A 540 -18.02 17.59 -27.98
C VAL A 540 -19.18 17.07 -28.82
N ARG A 541 -19.67 15.88 -28.47
CA ARG A 541 -20.91 15.31 -28.99
C ARG A 541 -21.77 14.87 -27.81
N VAL A 542 -23.06 15.16 -27.88
CA VAL A 542 -24.05 14.68 -26.90
C VAL A 542 -24.81 13.50 -27.53
N LEU A 543 -24.92 12.40 -26.78
CA LEU A 543 -25.62 11.18 -27.18
C LEU A 543 -26.80 10.95 -26.23
N ASP A 544 -27.99 10.79 -26.77
CA ASP A 544 -29.18 10.49 -25.98
C ASP A 544 -29.21 9.01 -25.56
N TRP A 545 -29.49 8.75 -24.28
CA TRP A 545 -29.71 7.41 -23.75
C TRP A 545 -30.99 7.34 -22.89
N PRO A 546 -32.19 7.28 -23.52
CA PRO A 546 -33.49 7.31 -22.85
C PRO A 546 -33.90 5.94 -22.28
N HIS A 547 -32.99 5.28 -21.56
CA HIS A 547 -33.21 3.97 -20.95
C HIS A 547 -33.00 4.02 -19.42
N PRO A 548 -33.48 3.01 -18.66
CA PRO A 548 -33.13 2.88 -17.25
C PRO A 548 -31.61 2.90 -17.02
N PHE A 549 -31.18 3.50 -15.91
CA PHE A 549 -29.75 3.62 -15.60
C PHE A 549 -29.08 2.25 -15.51
N ASN A 550 -28.14 2.01 -16.41
CA ASN A 550 -27.23 0.87 -16.42
C ASN A 550 -25.89 1.39 -16.93
N PHE A 551 -24.96 1.63 -16.01
CA PHE A 551 -23.66 2.24 -16.31
C PHE A 551 -22.90 1.42 -17.36
N SER A 552 -22.92 0.09 -17.21
CA SER A 552 -22.27 -0.83 -18.13
C SER A 552 -22.87 -0.75 -19.55
N ALA A 553 -24.19 -0.71 -19.67
CA ALA A 553 -24.84 -0.57 -20.98
C ALA A 553 -24.53 0.79 -21.64
N ILE A 554 -24.57 1.87 -20.84
CA ILE A 554 -24.27 3.23 -21.31
C ILE A 554 -22.84 3.30 -21.87
N VAL A 555 -21.86 2.81 -21.10
CA VAL A 555 -20.45 2.80 -21.51
C VAL A 555 -20.24 1.95 -22.76
N ASN A 556 -20.86 0.76 -22.84
CA ASN A 556 -20.75 -0.10 -24.02
C ASN A 556 -21.31 0.57 -25.29
N ALA A 557 -22.47 1.23 -25.19
CA ALA A 557 -23.05 1.95 -26.31
C ALA A 557 -22.17 3.13 -26.74
N ALA A 558 -21.67 3.91 -25.78
CA ALA A 558 -20.77 5.03 -26.05
C ALA A 558 -19.46 4.58 -26.71
N ALA A 559 -18.90 3.45 -26.29
CA ALA A 559 -17.69 2.87 -26.86
C ALA A 559 -17.87 2.43 -28.33
N ALA A 560 -19.08 2.05 -28.73
CA ALA A 560 -19.40 1.72 -30.12
C ALA A 560 -19.39 2.99 -31.00
N GLU A 561 -19.91 4.10 -30.49
CA GLU A 561 -20.01 5.41 -31.17
C GLU A 561 -18.71 6.24 -31.18
N ALA A 562 -17.72 5.83 -30.38
CA ALA A 562 -16.42 6.47 -30.26
C ALA A 562 -15.59 6.36 -31.55
N SER A 563 -14.87 7.43 -31.90
CA SER A 563 -13.96 7.47 -33.06
C SER A 563 -12.49 7.22 -32.67
N GLY A 564 -12.16 7.35 -31.38
CA GLY A 564 -10.82 7.26 -30.84
C GLY A 564 -10.22 5.86 -30.87
N GLU A 565 -8.89 5.82 -30.97
CA GLU A 565 -8.09 4.61 -30.80
C GLU A 565 -8.04 4.19 -29.31
N LEU A 566 -8.22 5.16 -28.42
CA LEU A 566 -8.25 5.00 -26.97
C LEU A 566 -9.61 5.45 -26.42
N LEU A 567 -10.15 4.70 -25.47
CA LEU A 567 -11.37 5.03 -24.75
C LEU A 567 -11.00 5.45 -23.33
N LEU A 568 -11.40 6.66 -22.94
CA LEU A 568 -11.32 7.13 -21.55
C LEU A 568 -12.71 7.09 -20.93
N LEU A 569 -12.92 6.22 -19.96
CA LEU A 569 -14.12 6.21 -19.14
C LEU A 569 -13.92 7.25 -18.04
N LEU A 570 -14.83 8.23 -17.95
CA LEU A 570 -14.73 9.34 -17.00
C LEU A 570 -16.09 9.62 -16.36
N ASN A 571 -16.16 9.64 -15.03
CA ASN A 571 -17.36 10.08 -14.35
C ASN A 571 -17.55 11.60 -14.50
N ASN A 572 -18.81 12.05 -14.53
CA ASN A 572 -19.17 13.47 -14.69
C ASN A 572 -18.84 14.37 -13.48
N ASP A 573 -18.23 13.83 -12.43
CA ASP A 573 -17.83 14.52 -11.19
C ASP A 573 -16.32 14.41 -10.92
N VAL A 574 -15.53 14.19 -11.98
CA VAL A 574 -14.07 14.07 -11.95
C VAL A 574 -13.42 15.27 -12.64
N THR A 575 -12.42 15.89 -12.01
CA THR A 575 -11.71 17.05 -12.58
C THR A 575 -10.19 16.85 -12.53
N PRO A 576 -9.44 17.14 -13.61
CA PRO A 576 -7.99 17.02 -13.61
C PRO A 576 -7.29 18.04 -12.71
N ILE A 577 -6.19 17.62 -12.07
CA ILE A 577 -5.34 18.45 -11.22
C ILE A 577 -4.13 18.96 -11.99
N ASN A 578 -3.37 18.05 -12.61
CA ASN A 578 -2.20 18.38 -13.43
C ASN A 578 -2.56 18.33 -14.93
N ALA A 579 -1.96 19.21 -15.74
CA ALA A 579 -2.32 19.36 -17.15
C ALA A 579 -1.91 18.17 -18.03
N ASP A 580 -0.82 17.48 -17.66
CA ASP A 580 -0.23 16.34 -18.37
C ASP A 580 -0.87 14.99 -18.02
N TRP A 581 -1.95 14.98 -17.23
CA TRP A 581 -2.61 13.77 -16.73
C TRP A 581 -2.99 12.80 -17.86
N LEU A 582 -3.59 13.30 -18.95
CA LEU A 582 -4.02 12.46 -20.06
C LEU A 582 -2.83 11.97 -20.88
N SER A 583 -1.82 12.82 -21.08
CA SER A 583 -0.55 12.46 -21.71
C SER A 583 0.14 11.30 -20.95
N GLU A 584 0.15 11.34 -19.62
CA GLU A 584 0.65 10.25 -18.77
C GLU A 584 -0.16 8.96 -18.99
N LEU A 585 -1.50 9.00 -18.91
CA LEU A 585 -2.34 7.82 -19.12
C LEU A 585 -2.13 7.20 -20.51
N VAL A 586 -2.10 8.04 -21.56
CA VAL A 586 -1.89 7.60 -22.95
C VAL A 586 -0.52 6.93 -23.11
N SER A 587 0.54 7.50 -22.53
CA SER A 587 1.89 6.95 -22.63
C SER A 587 1.97 5.53 -22.06
N GLN A 588 1.20 5.22 -21.01
CA GLN A 588 1.11 3.89 -20.42
C GLN A 588 0.21 2.97 -21.26
N ALA A 589 -0.94 3.46 -21.74
CA ALA A 589 -1.92 2.67 -22.48
C ALA A 589 -1.44 2.25 -23.87
N LEU A 590 -0.44 2.94 -24.42
CA LEU A 590 0.20 2.57 -25.69
C LEU A 590 1.18 1.41 -25.57
N ARG A 591 1.55 1.01 -24.36
CA ARG A 591 2.42 -0.15 -24.14
C ARG A 591 1.66 -1.43 -24.47
N PRO A 592 2.17 -2.30 -25.37
CA PRO A 592 1.44 -3.48 -25.85
C PRO A 592 0.99 -4.43 -24.74
N GLU A 593 1.78 -4.56 -23.68
CA GLU A 593 1.51 -5.46 -22.56
C GLU A 593 0.54 -4.88 -21.51
N ILE A 594 0.18 -3.61 -21.61
CA ILE A 594 -0.75 -2.93 -20.70
C ILE A 594 -2.16 -2.96 -21.26
N GLY A 595 -3.14 -3.22 -20.41
CA GLY A 595 -4.57 -3.27 -20.75
C GLY A 595 -5.30 -2.02 -20.30
N CYS A 596 -5.69 -1.98 -19.02
CA CYS A 596 -6.32 -0.81 -18.41
C CYS A 596 -5.31 0.06 -17.68
N VAL A 597 -5.45 1.38 -17.78
CA VAL A 597 -4.65 2.37 -17.04
C VAL A 597 -5.57 3.21 -16.15
N GLY A 598 -5.28 3.23 -14.85
CA GLY A 598 -6.01 4.03 -13.87
C GLY A 598 -5.18 5.20 -13.33
N ALA A 599 -5.87 6.30 -13.04
CA ALA A 599 -5.31 7.51 -12.44
C ALA A 599 -5.35 7.47 -10.89
N LYS A 600 -4.60 8.37 -10.24
CA LYS A 600 -4.75 8.65 -8.81
C LYS A 600 -5.95 9.59 -8.61
N LEU A 601 -6.97 9.08 -7.93
CA LEU A 601 -8.16 9.89 -7.62
C LEU A 601 -8.11 10.34 -6.17
N LEU A 602 -8.36 11.63 -5.96
CA LEU A 602 -8.42 12.28 -4.67
C LEU A 602 -9.84 12.73 -4.36
N PHE A 603 -10.22 12.67 -3.10
CA PHE A 603 -11.35 13.44 -2.59
C PHE A 603 -10.98 14.93 -2.58
N PRO A 604 -11.98 15.84 -2.56
CA PRO A 604 -11.73 17.29 -2.48
C PRO A 604 -10.97 17.77 -1.23
N ASP A 605 -10.73 16.89 -0.26
CA ASP A 605 -9.94 17.18 0.93
C ASP A 605 -8.56 16.52 0.94
N GLU A 606 -7.98 16.33 -0.26
CA GLU A 606 -6.62 15.83 -0.52
C GLU A 606 -6.36 14.39 -0.05
N ARG A 607 -7.40 13.67 0.37
CA ARG A 607 -7.30 12.25 0.71
C ARG A 607 -7.48 11.37 -0.52
N VAL A 608 -6.76 10.26 -0.57
CA VAL A 608 -6.84 9.24 -1.61
C VAL A 608 -8.22 8.59 -1.62
N GLN A 609 -8.82 8.59 -2.79
CA GLN A 609 -10.07 7.89 -3.11
C GLN A 609 -9.77 6.59 -3.87
N HIS A 610 -8.80 6.63 -4.78
CA HIS A 610 -8.35 5.49 -5.57
C HIS A 610 -6.84 5.56 -5.83
N ALA A 611 -6.13 4.53 -5.39
CA ALA A 611 -4.76 4.22 -5.80
C ALA A 611 -4.70 2.81 -6.44
N GLY A 612 -5.71 2.51 -7.25
CA GLY A 612 -5.97 1.17 -7.78
C GLY A 612 -6.81 0.27 -6.86
N VAL A 613 -7.10 -0.95 -7.33
CA VAL A 613 -8.01 -1.89 -6.65
C VAL A 613 -7.30 -3.19 -6.27
N ILE A 614 -7.52 -3.61 -5.01
CA ILE A 614 -7.10 -4.89 -4.44
C ILE A 614 -8.32 -5.80 -4.32
N LEU A 615 -8.21 -7.04 -4.80
CA LEU A 615 -9.27 -8.04 -4.71
C LEU A 615 -9.41 -8.58 -3.27
N GLY A 616 -10.62 -9.02 -2.95
CA GLY A 616 -10.94 -9.71 -1.69
C GLY A 616 -11.25 -8.79 -0.54
N ILE A 617 -10.77 -7.54 -0.57
CA ILE A 617 -11.14 -6.52 0.43
C ILE A 617 -12.66 -6.35 0.42
N GLY A 618 -13.28 -6.44 1.60
CA GLY A 618 -14.74 -6.33 1.74
C GLY A 618 -15.53 -7.45 1.05
N GLY A 619 -14.87 -8.54 0.65
CA GLY A 619 -15.47 -9.73 0.05
C GLY A 619 -15.37 -9.83 -1.48
N VAL A 620 -15.06 -8.73 -2.19
CA VAL A 620 -14.85 -8.73 -3.65
C VAL A 620 -13.65 -7.88 -4.02
N ALA A 621 -13.64 -6.59 -3.66
CA ALA A 621 -12.59 -5.65 -4.02
C ALA A 621 -12.68 -4.36 -3.19
N GLY A 622 -11.53 -3.70 -2.99
CA GLY A 622 -11.42 -2.41 -2.30
C GLY A 622 -10.30 -1.54 -2.89
N HIS A 623 -10.36 -0.23 -2.65
CA HIS A 623 -9.40 0.73 -3.20
C HIS A 623 -8.15 0.79 -2.32
N ALA A 624 -6.96 0.58 -2.88
CA ALA A 624 -5.71 0.64 -2.12
C ALA A 624 -5.51 2.04 -1.49
N HIS A 625 -5.03 2.07 -0.24
CA HIS A 625 -4.67 3.29 0.51
C HIS A 625 -5.81 4.31 0.62
N LYS A 626 -7.06 3.87 0.56
CA LYS A 626 -8.21 4.77 0.69
C LYS A 626 -8.12 5.54 2.01
N PHE A 627 -8.33 6.86 1.92
CA PHE A 627 -8.22 7.84 3.01
C PHE A 627 -6.81 8.22 3.46
N PHE A 628 -5.74 7.71 2.85
CA PHE A 628 -4.40 8.26 3.06
C PHE A 628 -4.35 9.68 2.48
N HIS A 629 -3.52 10.57 3.02
CA HIS A 629 -3.27 11.87 2.43
C HIS A 629 -2.43 11.72 1.15
N ARG A 630 -2.66 12.57 0.14
CA ARG A 630 -2.02 12.44 -1.18
C ARG A 630 -0.49 12.42 -1.17
N ALA A 631 0.13 13.04 -0.17
CA ALA A 631 1.58 13.16 -0.03
C ALA A 631 2.22 12.00 0.75
N GLU A 632 1.42 11.11 1.33
CA GLU A 632 1.96 9.95 2.04
C GLU A 632 2.59 8.97 1.06
N HIS A 633 3.67 8.32 1.47
CA HIS A 633 4.34 7.28 0.68
C HIS A 633 3.49 6.01 0.58
N GLY A 634 2.59 5.77 1.53
CA GLY A 634 1.84 4.53 1.65
C GLY A 634 2.72 3.32 1.95
N TYR A 635 2.14 2.14 1.84
CA TYR A 635 2.81 0.86 2.14
C TYR A 635 4.06 0.68 1.26
N PHE A 636 5.26 0.76 1.86
CA PHE A 636 6.56 0.66 1.19
C PHE A 636 6.65 1.51 -0.09
N GLY A 637 6.17 2.76 -0.03
CA GLY A 637 6.29 3.73 -1.13
C GLY A 637 5.27 3.56 -2.26
N ARG A 638 4.43 2.51 -2.21
CA ARG A 638 3.53 2.14 -3.30
C ARG A 638 2.49 3.21 -3.65
N LEU A 639 2.18 4.17 -2.78
CA LEU A 639 1.22 5.24 -3.12
C LEU A 639 1.82 6.33 -4.03
N GLN A 640 3.14 6.27 -4.28
CA GLN A 640 3.87 7.27 -5.07
C GLN A 640 4.61 6.65 -6.27
N LEU A 641 4.44 5.34 -6.49
CA LEU A 641 5.12 4.59 -7.55
C LEU A 641 4.13 3.95 -8.52
N THR A 642 4.48 4.00 -9.80
CA THR A 642 3.73 3.27 -10.85
C THR A 642 3.82 1.77 -10.58
N GLN A 643 2.69 1.06 -10.69
CA GLN A 643 2.66 -0.37 -10.44
C GLN A 643 1.52 -1.06 -11.17
N ASN A 644 1.66 -2.37 -11.35
CA ASN A 644 0.56 -3.20 -11.82
C ASN A 644 -0.37 -3.56 -10.67
N LEU A 645 -1.68 -3.56 -10.93
CA LEU A 645 -2.72 -3.92 -9.96
C LEU A 645 -3.72 -4.86 -10.61
N SER A 646 -4.55 -5.51 -9.79
CA SER A 646 -5.55 -6.43 -10.32
C SER A 646 -6.64 -5.71 -11.11
N ALA A 647 -7.05 -4.52 -10.66
CA ALA A 647 -8.01 -3.68 -11.34
C ALA A 647 -7.79 -2.19 -11.04
N VAL A 648 -8.41 -1.35 -11.85
CA VAL A 648 -8.51 0.11 -11.68
C VAL A 648 -9.97 0.52 -11.87
N THR A 649 -10.36 1.71 -11.37
CA THR A 649 -11.77 2.10 -11.35
C THR A 649 -12.23 2.77 -12.64
N ALA A 650 -13.45 2.50 -13.08
CA ALA A 650 -14.05 3.18 -14.24
C ALA A 650 -14.40 4.67 -14.00
N ALA A 651 -14.16 5.21 -12.80
CA ALA A 651 -14.28 6.66 -12.59
C ALA A 651 -13.24 7.46 -13.40
N CYS A 652 -12.06 6.86 -13.68
CA CYS A 652 -11.08 7.33 -14.64
C CYS A 652 -10.22 6.14 -15.11
N LEU A 653 -10.59 5.55 -16.25
CA LEU A 653 -9.94 4.36 -16.82
C LEU A 653 -9.68 4.59 -18.30
N LEU A 654 -8.43 4.49 -18.73
CA LEU A 654 -8.03 4.52 -20.13
C LEU A 654 -7.72 3.10 -20.64
N VAL A 655 -8.22 2.77 -21.82
CA VAL A 655 -8.01 1.46 -22.47
C VAL A 655 -8.00 1.60 -23.99
N ARG A 656 -7.27 0.74 -24.70
CA ARG A 656 -7.35 0.67 -26.16
C ARG A 656 -8.73 0.21 -26.60
N ARG A 657 -9.33 0.90 -27.58
CA ARG A 657 -10.67 0.57 -28.08
C ARG A 657 -10.74 -0.87 -28.61
N GLU A 658 -9.73 -1.29 -29.37
CA GLU A 658 -9.64 -2.67 -29.87
C GLU A 658 -9.72 -3.71 -28.75
N LEU A 659 -9.05 -3.46 -27.62
CA LEU A 659 -9.00 -4.37 -26.48
C LEU A 659 -10.33 -4.38 -25.72
N PHE A 660 -10.93 -3.21 -25.53
CA PHE A 660 -12.27 -3.10 -24.93
C PHE A 660 -13.29 -3.93 -25.72
N MET A 661 -13.25 -3.85 -27.05
CA MET A 661 -14.11 -4.65 -27.94
C MET A 661 -13.75 -6.13 -27.91
N GLN A 662 -12.46 -6.47 -27.95
CA GLN A 662 -11.96 -7.85 -27.93
C GLN A 662 -12.46 -8.63 -26.71
N VAL A 663 -12.50 -8.00 -25.52
CA VAL A 663 -12.98 -8.67 -24.30
C VAL A 663 -14.49 -8.55 -24.07
N GLY A 664 -15.22 -7.89 -24.99
CA GLY A 664 -16.68 -7.78 -24.96
C GLY A 664 -17.25 -6.66 -24.07
N GLY A 665 -16.46 -5.61 -23.79
CA GLY A 665 -16.92 -4.47 -22.98
C GLY A 665 -17.30 -4.84 -21.54
N PHE A 666 -18.20 -4.09 -20.91
CA PHE A 666 -18.71 -4.36 -19.57
C PHE A 666 -19.88 -5.36 -19.57
N ASP A 667 -19.99 -6.18 -18.51
CA ASP A 667 -21.10 -7.13 -18.32
C ASP A 667 -22.36 -6.37 -17.85
N ALA A 668 -23.13 -5.85 -18.81
CA ALA A 668 -24.32 -5.05 -18.53
C ALA A 668 -25.51 -5.84 -18.00
N GLU A 669 -25.52 -7.16 -18.20
CA GLU A 669 -26.57 -8.05 -17.73
C GLU A 669 -26.44 -8.32 -16.23
N HIS A 670 -25.23 -8.67 -15.78
CA HIS A 670 -25.02 -9.10 -14.39
C HIS A 670 -24.41 -8.01 -13.50
N LEU A 671 -23.70 -7.03 -14.08
CA LEU A 671 -22.99 -5.97 -13.36
C LEU A 671 -23.39 -4.57 -13.88
N PRO A 672 -24.67 -4.19 -13.81
CA PRO A 672 -25.15 -2.92 -14.36
C PRO A 672 -24.56 -1.66 -13.68
N VAL A 673 -24.09 -1.75 -12.44
CA VAL A 673 -23.67 -0.57 -11.66
C VAL A 673 -22.38 -0.79 -10.87
N SER A 674 -22.24 -1.91 -10.18
CA SER A 674 -21.12 -2.17 -9.26
C SER A 674 -20.21 -3.28 -9.79
N PHE A 675 -18.91 -3.18 -9.50
CA PHE A 675 -17.88 -4.17 -9.87
C PHE A 675 -17.69 -4.42 -11.37
N ASN A 676 -18.36 -3.70 -12.27
CA ASN A 676 -18.19 -3.82 -13.72
C ASN A 676 -16.73 -3.58 -14.15
N ASP A 677 -16.09 -2.57 -13.56
CA ASP A 677 -14.69 -2.22 -13.77
C ASP A 677 -13.73 -3.30 -13.26
N VAL A 678 -14.03 -3.89 -12.10
CA VAL A 678 -13.27 -5.02 -11.54
C VAL A 678 -13.38 -6.24 -12.45
N ASP A 679 -14.58 -6.66 -12.83
CA ASP A 679 -14.78 -7.80 -13.75
C ASP A 679 -14.08 -7.58 -15.09
N PHE A 680 -14.23 -6.39 -15.68
CA PHE A 680 -13.59 -6.02 -16.94
C PHE A 680 -12.07 -6.11 -16.83
N CYS A 681 -11.47 -5.50 -15.80
CA CYS A 681 -10.04 -5.57 -15.55
C CYS A 681 -9.53 -7.01 -15.38
N LEU A 682 -10.32 -7.90 -14.75
CA LEU A 682 -9.96 -9.30 -14.61
C LEU A 682 -10.04 -10.07 -15.92
N ARG A 683 -11.03 -9.79 -16.78
CA ARG A 683 -11.10 -10.34 -18.14
C ARG A 683 -9.96 -9.86 -19.04
N VAL A 684 -9.59 -8.58 -18.94
CA VAL A 684 -8.42 -8.01 -19.63
C VAL A 684 -7.14 -8.75 -19.23
N ARG A 685 -7.01 -9.11 -17.95
CA ARG A 685 -5.90 -9.94 -17.47
C ARG A 685 -5.93 -11.37 -17.99
N ASP A 686 -7.11 -11.98 -18.06
CA ASP A 686 -7.25 -13.32 -18.65
C ASP A 686 -6.92 -13.32 -20.15
N ALA A 687 -7.04 -12.18 -20.83
CA ALA A 687 -6.58 -11.98 -22.20
C ALA A 687 -5.05 -11.76 -22.33
N GLY A 688 -4.31 -11.78 -21.21
CA GLY A 688 -2.83 -11.71 -21.19
C GLY A 688 -2.24 -10.33 -20.94
N TYR A 689 -3.06 -9.30 -20.68
CA TYR A 689 -2.60 -7.94 -20.41
C TYR A 689 -2.42 -7.66 -18.91
N ARG A 690 -1.64 -6.63 -18.57
CA ARG A 690 -1.53 -6.13 -17.19
C ARG A 690 -2.31 -4.84 -17.03
N ASN A 691 -3.04 -4.70 -15.92
CA ASN A 691 -3.62 -3.41 -15.54
C ASN A 691 -2.57 -2.61 -14.76
N LEU A 692 -2.56 -1.31 -14.98
CA LEU A 692 -1.56 -0.39 -14.44
C LEU A 692 -2.24 0.77 -13.75
N TRP A 693 -1.67 1.19 -12.63
CA TRP A 693 -2.04 2.42 -11.97
C TRP A 693 -0.82 3.36 -11.92
N THR A 694 -1.05 4.64 -12.25
CA THR A 694 -0.01 5.66 -12.22
C THR A 694 -0.35 6.75 -11.19
N PRO A 695 0.59 7.13 -10.30
CA PRO A 695 0.40 8.21 -9.35
C PRO A 695 0.50 9.60 -10.02
N TYR A 696 0.92 9.67 -11.29
CA TYR A 696 1.28 10.92 -11.96
C TYR A 696 0.16 11.53 -12.82
N ALA A 697 -0.97 10.82 -12.94
CA ALA A 697 -2.23 11.41 -13.40
C ALA A 697 -3.11 11.62 -12.17
N GLU A 698 -3.20 12.85 -11.67
CA GLU A 698 -3.96 13.19 -10.47
C GLU A 698 -5.27 13.91 -10.85
N LEU A 699 -6.39 13.43 -10.31
CA LEU A 699 -7.71 14.02 -10.52
C LEU A 699 -8.48 14.08 -9.18
N TYR A 700 -9.32 15.09 -9.00
CA TYR A 700 -10.33 15.08 -7.95
C TYR A 700 -11.56 14.30 -8.41
N HIS A 701 -12.19 13.59 -7.49
CA HIS A 701 -13.46 12.89 -7.70
C HIS A 701 -14.41 13.21 -6.54
N HIS A 702 -15.53 13.86 -6.85
CA HIS A 702 -16.54 14.26 -5.87
C HIS A 702 -17.50 13.10 -5.49
N GLU A 703 -16.96 11.88 -5.38
CA GLU A 703 -17.62 10.56 -5.31
C GLU A 703 -19.09 10.53 -4.88
N SER A 704 -19.92 9.88 -5.71
CA SER A 704 -21.35 9.63 -5.45
C SER A 704 -22.16 10.90 -5.20
N ALA A 705 -21.66 12.07 -5.61
CA ALA A 705 -22.39 13.32 -5.51
C ALA A 705 -23.69 13.26 -6.31
N SER A 706 -23.69 12.69 -7.52
CA SER A 706 -24.88 12.55 -8.38
C SER A 706 -25.78 11.37 -8.00
N ARG A 707 -25.21 10.22 -7.60
CA ARG A 707 -25.93 8.95 -7.37
C ARG A 707 -26.48 8.75 -5.95
N GLY A 708 -25.88 9.38 -4.94
CA GLY A 708 -26.14 9.10 -3.53
C GLY A 708 -25.63 7.72 -3.07
N ALA A 709 -25.85 7.36 -1.81
CA ALA A 709 -25.50 6.04 -1.28
C ALA A 709 -26.47 4.94 -1.76
N ASP A 710 -26.08 3.66 -1.68
CA ASP A 710 -26.98 2.52 -1.88
C ASP A 710 -27.83 2.28 -0.61
N ASP A 711 -28.65 3.25 -0.28
CA ASP A 711 -29.47 3.29 0.93
C ASP A 711 -30.91 2.78 0.72
N SER A 712 -31.39 2.74 -0.53
CA SER A 712 -32.71 2.19 -0.83
C SER A 712 -32.72 0.65 -0.90
N PRO A 713 -33.84 -0.01 -0.52
CA PRO A 713 -33.92 -1.48 -0.57
C PRO A 713 -33.63 -2.07 -1.95
N ALA A 714 -34.07 -1.40 -3.03
CA ALA A 714 -33.81 -1.83 -4.40
C ALA A 714 -32.32 -1.76 -4.76
N LYS A 715 -31.62 -0.69 -4.36
CA LYS A 715 -30.18 -0.53 -4.58
C LYS A 715 -29.38 -1.57 -3.79
N GLN A 716 -29.78 -1.87 -2.56
CA GLN A 716 -29.17 -2.91 -1.74
C GLN A 716 -29.36 -4.31 -2.32
N ALA A 717 -30.57 -4.62 -2.80
CA ALA A 717 -30.86 -5.90 -3.46
C ALA A 717 -30.03 -6.09 -4.74
N ARG A 718 -29.93 -5.05 -5.58
CA ARG A 718 -29.05 -5.04 -6.77
C ARG A 718 -27.60 -5.29 -6.37
N PHE A 719 -27.06 -4.49 -5.45
CA PHE A 719 -25.67 -4.63 -4.99
C PHE A 719 -25.39 -6.04 -4.45
N GLY A 720 -26.33 -6.62 -3.69
CA GLY A 720 -26.23 -8.00 -3.21
C GLY A 720 -26.19 -9.04 -4.33
N ALA A 721 -26.95 -8.84 -5.41
CA ALA A 721 -26.92 -9.71 -6.59
C ALA A 721 -25.60 -9.60 -7.37
N GLU A 722 -25.11 -8.38 -7.60
CA GLU A 722 -23.81 -8.10 -8.26
C GLU A 722 -22.64 -8.69 -7.46
N LEU A 723 -22.66 -8.55 -6.13
CA LEU A 723 -21.70 -9.16 -5.21
C LEU A 723 -21.70 -10.69 -5.35
N ALA A 724 -22.88 -11.30 -5.32
CA ALA A 724 -23.01 -12.75 -5.44
C ALA A 724 -22.57 -13.26 -6.82
N TRP A 725 -22.79 -12.49 -7.88
CA TRP A 725 -22.26 -12.79 -9.22
C TRP A 725 -20.74 -12.80 -9.23
N MET A 726 -20.09 -11.75 -8.74
CA MET A 726 -18.62 -11.68 -8.65
C MET A 726 -18.03 -12.86 -7.87
N GLN A 727 -18.65 -13.22 -6.74
CA GLN A 727 -18.23 -14.35 -5.93
C GLN A 727 -18.38 -15.68 -6.66
N ARG A 728 -19.47 -15.89 -7.40
CA ARG A 728 -19.66 -17.10 -8.23
C ARG A 728 -18.68 -17.17 -9.40
N ARG A 729 -18.50 -16.07 -10.12
CA ARG A 729 -17.69 -15.99 -11.34
C ARG A 729 -16.19 -16.14 -11.06
N TRP A 730 -15.68 -15.38 -10.09
CA TRP A 730 -14.24 -15.28 -9.83
C TRP A 730 -13.77 -16.13 -8.64
N GLY A 731 -14.67 -16.49 -7.72
CA GLY A 731 -14.44 -17.49 -6.67
C GLY A 731 -13.16 -17.25 -5.87
N ARG A 732 -12.28 -18.27 -5.85
CA ARG A 732 -11.02 -18.24 -5.09
C ARG A 732 -10.05 -17.16 -5.57
N ARG A 733 -10.13 -16.74 -6.84
CA ARG A 733 -9.22 -15.72 -7.41
C ARG A 733 -9.37 -14.37 -6.71
N LEU A 734 -10.55 -14.06 -6.18
CA LEU A 734 -10.77 -12.85 -5.39
C LEU A 734 -9.93 -12.81 -4.09
N ARG A 735 -9.43 -13.95 -3.61
CA ARG A 735 -8.60 -14.03 -2.40
C ARG A 735 -7.11 -14.17 -2.68
N LEU A 736 -6.72 -14.17 -3.95
CA LEU A 736 -5.37 -14.40 -4.43
C LEU A 736 -5.00 -13.29 -5.43
N ASP A 737 -4.97 -12.05 -4.92
CA ASP A 737 -4.54 -10.90 -5.70
C ASP A 737 -3.01 -10.89 -5.80
N PRO A 738 -2.40 -10.99 -6.99
CA PRO A 738 -0.94 -10.96 -7.11
C PRO A 738 -0.31 -9.62 -6.69
N ALA A 739 -1.08 -8.53 -6.68
CA ALA A 739 -0.60 -7.24 -6.21
C ALA A 739 -0.69 -7.07 -4.67
N TYR A 740 -1.15 -8.10 -3.96
CA TYR A 740 -1.40 -8.05 -2.51
C TYR A 740 -0.90 -9.30 -1.80
N ASN A 741 -0.14 -9.11 -0.72
CA ASN A 741 0.43 -10.24 -0.01
C ASN A 741 -0.63 -10.95 0.87
N PRO A 742 -0.66 -12.30 0.92
CA PRO A 742 -1.65 -13.05 1.70
C PRO A 742 -1.56 -12.87 3.23
N ASN A 743 -0.47 -12.27 3.74
CA ASN A 743 -0.27 -11.95 5.14
C ASN A 743 -0.90 -10.61 5.57
N LEU A 744 -1.44 -9.85 4.61
CA LEU A 744 -2.14 -8.58 4.85
C LEU A 744 -3.66 -8.78 4.95
N THR A 745 -4.33 -7.85 5.63
CA THR A 745 -5.77 -7.94 5.90
C THR A 745 -6.60 -7.78 4.63
N LEU A 746 -7.72 -8.51 4.56
CA LEU A 746 -8.76 -8.28 3.55
C LEU A 746 -9.98 -7.53 4.14
N GLN A 747 -9.81 -6.92 5.31
CA GLN A 747 -10.86 -6.15 5.98
C GLN A 747 -10.74 -4.64 5.76
N HIS A 748 -9.52 -4.14 5.58
CA HIS A 748 -9.20 -2.71 5.54
C HIS A 748 -8.32 -2.37 4.34
N GLU A 749 -8.42 -1.14 3.86
CA GLU A 749 -7.68 -0.61 2.70
C GLU A 749 -6.25 -0.12 3.03
N ASP A 750 -5.77 -0.36 4.25
CA ASP A 750 -4.59 0.28 4.86
C ASP A 750 -3.32 -0.57 4.86
N PHE A 751 -3.37 -1.80 4.33
CA PHE A 751 -2.24 -2.74 4.33
C PHE A 751 -1.80 -3.16 5.75
N SER A 752 -2.71 -3.13 6.72
CA SER A 752 -2.46 -3.71 8.04
C SER A 752 -2.33 -5.24 8.00
N LEU A 753 -1.71 -5.80 9.04
CA LEU A 753 -1.48 -7.24 9.16
C LEU A 753 -2.79 -8.01 9.36
N ARG A 754 -2.84 -9.23 8.83
CA ARG A 754 -4.02 -10.11 8.90
C ARG A 754 -4.24 -10.75 10.26
#